data_AF-A0A934MJ09-F1
#
_entry.id   AF-A0A934MJ09-F1
#
_cell.length_a   1.000
_cell.length_b   1.000
_cell.length_c   1.000
_cell.angle_alpha   90.00
_cell.angle_beta   90.00
_cell.angle_gamma   90.00
#
_symmetry.space_group_name_H-M   'P 1'
#
loop_
_entity.id
_entity.type
_entity.pdbx_description
1 polymer ?
#
loop_
_entity_poly.entity_id
_entity_poly.type
_entity_poly.pdbx_seq_one_letter_code
_entity_poly.pdbx_strand_id
1 'polypeptide(L)'
;MPLNDAGRPLDAMPDPPDARDAMYVPSVRALRPTLDPRKAGGWWSPGLVRDQGRDPSCTGHAVAGATDLLLNREAEDNGHATPRHGFAVGAPFASAIMIYGNARLHDEWPGESYAGSSLRGALKGFQHNGVCSIVDARTTGWREGIGDRAAWRWHARREVQEAAFETMLGSYRRVETRLDDLHAALSEVGVVVATAAVHDGWYAPRGGVIGAPTATDPAAAERRHAFILIGFTADGFIVQNSWGPSWGEGGTALWPYDDWAATIYDAWVLKLGVRAPKAFRHSFGPQGFAALAEAERVKEQRPSRLDVLGHLVPVENQRLLAHGRFNIDRAEIGQIAEYIAGEGLRPGTPDTARYRHVVLFFIGGCRSLDETARAVRSRHPEFTRAGIYPIFITFEAVMCGALLREVKHAVAEVHQQVGPTSVRNTMSARLVEQAVSNVPARIRLALIRSIPVFLGTDADAGAETTDGAALFHILFQTLAARYLSGSLSFHIVAYDLGARLAAEFLSAALPNWPTPIFSTAHFVAPMVSAPMFARTVLPLVRPRGSGPAGRHAPTDAPAIERAFLYHLDDRIAAGDLFGEGYPHSWPDLWARAEATMVAGEAHPDEIDILPGNEGRRVRSLALGAYQRDLAATPAASAADLTVTALGDLDQERLEGLTHFDLHFCERLTTCVVEEIGRTAAQEVPLRRPRRSANGAQPSIFT
;
A
#
# COMPACT_ATOMS: atom_id res chain seq x y z
N MET A 1 -8.09 6.82 -28.43
CA MET A 1 -7.67 7.90 -27.53
C MET A 1 -7.51 9.15 -28.39
N PRO A 2 -8.18 10.27 -28.05
CA PRO A 2 -8.11 11.49 -28.84
C PRO A 2 -6.69 12.08 -28.79
N LEU A 3 -6.20 12.55 -29.95
CA LEU A 3 -4.91 13.22 -30.11
C LEU A 3 -5.14 14.59 -30.75
N ASN A 4 -4.26 15.56 -30.49
CA ASN A 4 -4.17 16.79 -31.29
C ASN A 4 -3.39 16.55 -32.60
N ASP A 5 -3.30 17.58 -33.44
CA ASP A 5 -2.64 17.52 -34.76
C ASP A 5 -1.15 17.14 -34.70
N ALA A 6 -0.50 17.35 -33.55
CA ALA A 6 0.90 16.97 -33.31
C ALA A 6 1.05 15.56 -32.72
N GLY A 7 -0.05 14.82 -32.60
CA GLY A 7 -0.09 13.47 -32.02
C GLY A 7 0.00 13.46 -30.49
N ARG A 8 -0.29 14.58 -29.81
CA ARG A 8 -0.27 14.65 -28.35
C ARG A 8 -1.60 14.17 -27.77
N PRO A 9 -1.60 13.42 -26.67
CA PRO A 9 -2.83 12.84 -26.18
C PRO A 9 -3.68 13.79 -25.33
N LEU A 10 -5.01 13.68 -25.49
CA LEU A 10 -6.03 14.56 -24.89
C LEU A 10 -6.99 13.76 -24.00
N ASP A 11 -6.44 13.07 -23.01
CA ASP A 11 -7.12 12.06 -22.20
C ASP A 11 -7.26 12.43 -20.71
N ALA A 12 -7.22 13.72 -20.36
CA ALA A 12 -7.50 14.12 -18.98
C ALA A 12 -8.94 13.71 -18.58
N MET A 13 -9.09 13.13 -17.39
CA MET A 13 -10.40 12.70 -16.91
C MET A 13 -10.98 13.75 -15.96
N PRO A 14 -12.25 14.16 -16.14
CA PRO A 14 -12.93 15.01 -15.16
C PRO A 14 -13.04 14.29 -13.82
N ASP A 15 -12.89 15.03 -12.73
CA ASP A 15 -12.98 14.47 -11.39
C ASP A 15 -14.45 14.10 -11.04
N PRO A 16 -14.78 12.84 -10.70
CA PRO A 16 -16.12 12.47 -10.23
C PRO A 16 -16.52 13.28 -8.98
N PRO A 17 -17.78 13.66 -8.75
CA PRO A 17 -18.15 14.37 -7.52
C PRO A 17 -17.79 13.58 -6.26
N ASP A 18 -17.02 14.19 -5.33
CA ASP A 18 -16.67 13.62 -4.03
C ASP A 18 -16.95 14.64 -2.92
N ALA A 19 -17.90 14.33 -2.03
CA ALA A 19 -18.30 15.21 -0.92
C ALA A 19 -17.18 15.43 0.12
N ARG A 20 -16.09 14.67 0.05
CA ARG A 20 -14.92 14.80 0.93
C ARG A 20 -13.88 15.77 0.39
N ASP A 21 -14.03 16.25 -0.84
CA ASP A 21 -13.12 17.26 -1.41
C ASP A 21 -13.16 18.53 -0.56
N ALA A 22 -12.00 18.94 -0.06
CA ALA A 22 -11.91 20.17 0.71
C ALA A 22 -12.02 21.38 -0.22
N MET A 23 -13.07 22.19 -0.05
CA MET A 23 -13.24 23.39 -0.85
C MET A 23 -12.25 24.49 -0.47
N TYR A 24 -11.79 25.22 -1.48
CA TYR A 24 -11.09 26.49 -1.33
C TYR A 24 -12.12 27.54 -0.91
N VAL A 25 -11.78 28.31 0.13
CA VAL A 25 -12.61 29.40 0.62
C VAL A 25 -11.78 30.67 0.45
N PRO A 26 -12.16 31.57 -0.47
CA PRO A 26 -11.39 32.78 -0.74
C PRO A 26 -11.38 33.73 0.46
N SER A 27 -10.32 34.50 0.61
CA SER A 27 -10.29 35.61 1.55
C SER A 27 -11.13 36.78 1.04
N VAL A 28 -11.62 37.61 1.95
CA VAL A 28 -12.40 38.83 1.60
C VAL A 28 -11.50 40.02 1.23
N ARG A 29 -10.24 39.78 0.85
CA ARG A 29 -9.29 40.84 0.49
C ARG A 29 -9.63 41.38 -0.91
N ALA A 30 -9.45 42.68 -1.09
CA ALA A 30 -9.56 43.29 -2.41
C ALA A 30 -8.52 42.67 -3.35
N LEU A 31 -8.97 42.22 -4.52
CA LEU A 31 -8.12 41.61 -5.54
C LEU A 31 -7.49 42.66 -6.44
N ARG A 32 -6.37 42.30 -7.08
CA ARG A 32 -5.77 43.14 -8.12
C ARG A 32 -6.67 43.12 -9.37
N PRO A 33 -6.80 44.22 -10.11
CA PRO A 33 -7.61 44.25 -11.33
C PRO A 33 -7.03 43.36 -12.44
N THR A 34 -5.72 43.14 -12.42
CA THR A 34 -5.01 42.22 -13.32
C THR A 34 -3.85 41.55 -12.58
N LEU A 35 -3.49 40.35 -13.04
CA LEU A 35 -2.34 39.60 -12.56
C LEU A 35 -1.65 38.94 -13.77
N ASP A 36 -0.58 39.55 -14.27
CA ASP A 36 0.21 38.99 -15.37
C ASP A 36 1.67 38.77 -14.92
N PRO A 37 2.02 37.56 -14.42
CA PRO A 37 3.36 37.29 -13.92
C PRO A 37 4.43 37.34 -15.02
N ARG A 38 4.03 37.25 -16.30
CA ARG A 38 4.95 37.32 -17.45
C ARG A 38 5.55 38.71 -17.62
N LYS A 39 4.86 39.74 -17.13
CA LYS A 39 5.29 41.15 -17.19
C LYS A 39 5.95 41.63 -15.90
N ALA A 40 5.52 41.08 -14.77
CA ALA A 40 5.97 41.53 -13.46
C ALA A 40 7.39 41.07 -13.11
N GLY A 41 7.89 40.00 -13.74
CA GLY A 41 9.09 39.30 -13.28
C GLY A 41 8.87 38.63 -11.92
N GLY A 42 9.80 37.79 -11.50
CA GLY A 42 9.76 37.12 -10.21
C GLY A 42 9.57 35.60 -10.33
N TRP A 43 8.67 35.03 -9.51
CA TRP A 43 8.47 33.59 -9.32
C TRP A 43 8.10 32.80 -10.59
N TRP A 44 7.72 33.50 -11.66
CA TRP A 44 7.50 32.92 -12.99
C TRP A 44 8.63 33.28 -13.96
N SER A 45 9.07 32.31 -14.77
CA SER A 45 9.97 32.54 -15.89
C SER A 45 9.62 31.63 -17.08
N PRO A 46 9.98 32.00 -18.33
CA PRO A 46 9.75 31.16 -19.51
C PRO A 46 10.43 29.79 -19.43
N GLY A 47 11.51 29.66 -18.64
CA GLY A 47 12.22 28.39 -18.45
C GLY A 47 11.39 27.31 -17.74
N LEU A 48 10.30 27.69 -17.07
CA LEU A 48 9.41 26.76 -16.36
C LEU A 48 8.42 26.04 -17.28
N VAL A 49 8.30 26.47 -18.55
CA VAL A 49 7.41 25.82 -19.50
C VAL A 49 7.90 24.42 -19.80
N ARG A 50 6.99 23.45 -19.64
CA ARG A 50 7.26 22.03 -19.83
C ARG A 50 6.83 21.58 -21.21
N ASP A 51 7.38 20.46 -21.66
CA ASP A 51 6.92 19.75 -22.88
C ASP A 51 6.66 18.28 -22.54
N GLN A 52 5.41 17.86 -22.65
CA GLN A 52 4.99 16.46 -22.45
C GLN A 52 5.27 15.59 -23.68
N GLY A 53 5.68 16.18 -24.81
CA GLY A 53 5.85 15.44 -26.06
C GLY A 53 4.55 14.75 -26.49
N ARG A 54 4.61 13.44 -26.74
CA ARG A 54 3.43 12.61 -27.03
C ARG A 54 3.02 11.70 -25.87
N ASP A 55 3.54 11.98 -24.67
CA ASP A 55 3.16 11.22 -23.48
C ASP A 55 1.77 11.63 -22.99
N PRO A 56 0.95 10.68 -22.51
CA PRO A 56 -0.40 10.96 -21.98
C PRO A 56 -0.37 11.56 -20.57
N SER A 57 0.59 12.42 -20.27
CA SER A 57 1.00 12.82 -18.91
C SER A 57 0.55 14.23 -18.51
N CYS A 58 -0.46 14.80 -19.18
CA CYS A 58 -0.88 16.19 -18.99
C CYS A 58 -1.16 16.55 -17.51
N THR A 59 -1.87 15.70 -16.75
CA THR A 59 -2.14 15.93 -15.32
C THR A 59 -0.86 15.97 -14.49
N GLY A 60 0.09 15.09 -14.77
CA GLY A 60 1.41 15.09 -14.13
C GLY A 60 2.21 16.35 -14.44
N HIS A 61 2.20 16.80 -15.70
CA HIS A 61 2.86 18.05 -16.09
C HIS A 61 2.21 19.29 -15.49
N ALA A 62 0.88 19.31 -15.39
CA ALA A 62 0.15 20.43 -14.80
C ALA A 62 0.47 20.57 -13.30
N VAL A 63 0.37 19.48 -12.53
CA VAL A 63 0.72 19.49 -11.10
C VAL A 63 2.21 19.75 -10.87
N ALA A 64 3.10 19.22 -11.72
CA ALA A 64 4.53 19.51 -11.64
C ALA A 64 4.85 20.98 -11.94
N GLY A 65 4.21 21.57 -12.96
CA GLY A 65 4.37 22.98 -13.31
C GLY A 65 3.90 23.91 -12.19
N ALA A 66 2.76 23.61 -11.55
CA ALA A 66 2.33 24.34 -10.36
C ALA A 66 3.30 24.17 -9.18
N THR A 67 3.85 22.96 -9.01
CA THR A 67 4.88 22.70 -7.98
C THR A 67 6.14 23.52 -8.21
N ASP A 68 6.62 23.62 -9.45
CA ASP A 68 7.81 24.43 -9.77
C ASP A 68 7.57 25.91 -9.47
N LEU A 69 6.38 26.45 -9.82
CA LEU A 69 6.04 27.84 -9.53
C LEU A 69 5.99 28.13 -8.03
N LEU A 70 5.39 27.22 -7.25
CA LEU A 70 5.35 27.34 -5.80
C LEU A 70 6.75 27.27 -5.16
N LEU A 71 7.63 26.40 -5.68
CA LEU A 71 9.03 26.31 -5.23
C LEU A 71 9.83 27.56 -5.61
N ASN A 72 9.65 28.12 -6.80
CA ASN A 72 10.28 29.38 -7.18
C ASN A 72 9.83 30.51 -6.26
N ARG A 73 8.52 30.60 -5.97
CA ARG A 73 7.99 31.60 -5.05
C ARG A 73 8.56 31.45 -3.63
N GLU A 74 8.64 30.21 -3.13
CA GLU A 74 9.31 29.90 -1.86
C GLU A 74 10.78 30.34 -1.89
N ALA A 75 11.49 30.12 -3.01
CA ALA A 75 12.87 30.55 -3.16
C ALA A 75 12.99 32.08 -3.11
N GLU A 76 12.12 32.82 -3.79
CA GLU A 76 12.11 34.29 -3.75
C GLU A 76 11.86 34.83 -2.34
N ASP A 77 10.84 34.30 -1.66
CA ASP A 77 10.48 34.71 -0.30
C ASP A 77 11.62 34.44 0.70
N ASN A 78 12.48 33.46 0.42
CA ASN A 78 13.62 33.07 1.25
C ASN A 78 14.99 33.57 0.74
N GLY A 79 15.02 34.57 -0.16
CA GLY A 79 16.27 35.16 -0.65
C GLY A 79 17.11 34.22 -1.53
N HIS A 80 16.45 33.34 -2.28
CA HIS A 80 17.00 32.34 -3.20
C HIS A 80 17.84 31.23 -2.55
N ALA A 81 17.74 31.05 -1.24
CA ALA A 81 18.36 29.91 -0.55
C ALA A 81 17.46 28.68 -0.63
N THR A 82 17.92 27.60 -1.27
CA THR A 82 17.14 26.34 -1.34
C THR A 82 18.02 25.09 -1.16
N PRO A 83 17.71 24.23 -0.18
CA PRO A 83 18.52 23.05 0.13
C PRO A 83 18.11 21.77 -0.64
N ARG A 84 17.50 21.89 -1.83
CA ARG A 84 16.96 20.76 -2.60
C ARG A 84 17.92 20.31 -3.69
N HIS A 85 18.23 19.01 -3.73
CA HIS A 85 19.05 18.44 -4.79
C HIS A 85 18.35 18.56 -6.15
N GLY A 86 19.04 19.08 -7.16
CA GLY A 86 18.49 19.23 -8.52
C GLY A 86 17.54 20.42 -8.71
N PHE A 87 17.32 21.27 -7.71
CA PHE A 87 16.52 22.48 -7.85
C PHE A 87 17.35 23.65 -8.42
N ALA A 88 16.78 24.34 -9.40
CA ALA A 88 17.29 25.58 -9.94
C ALA A 88 16.13 26.54 -10.19
N VAL A 89 16.24 27.77 -9.69
CA VAL A 89 15.21 28.80 -9.86
C VAL A 89 14.98 29.07 -11.34
N GLY A 90 13.71 29.07 -11.74
CA GLY A 90 13.32 29.32 -13.13
C GLY A 90 13.52 28.13 -14.07
N ALA A 91 13.77 26.94 -13.54
CA ALA A 91 13.85 25.69 -14.32
C ALA A 91 12.90 24.63 -13.73
N PRO A 92 12.38 23.68 -14.55
CA PRO A 92 11.52 22.62 -14.06
C PRO A 92 12.27 21.72 -13.06
N PHE A 93 11.65 21.46 -11.92
CA PHE A 93 12.22 20.65 -10.85
C PHE A 93 11.45 19.34 -10.67
N ALA A 94 10.13 19.42 -10.48
CA ALA A 94 9.32 18.26 -10.10
C ALA A 94 9.24 17.23 -11.23
N SER A 95 9.39 15.94 -10.89
CA SER A 95 9.17 14.87 -11.85
C SER A 95 7.68 14.74 -12.19
N ALA A 96 7.28 15.29 -13.33
CA ALA A 96 5.91 15.18 -13.86
C ALA A 96 5.47 13.73 -14.01
N ILE A 97 6.43 12.84 -14.25
CA ILE A 97 6.11 11.46 -14.48
C ILE A 97 5.98 10.66 -13.18
N MET A 98 6.76 10.98 -12.16
CA MET A 98 6.48 10.46 -10.82
C MET A 98 5.05 10.83 -10.40
N ILE A 99 4.62 12.07 -10.66
CA ILE A 99 3.26 12.50 -10.34
C ILE A 99 2.24 11.71 -11.17
N TYR A 100 2.41 11.62 -12.49
CA TYR A 100 1.47 10.90 -13.35
C TYR A 100 1.40 9.39 -13.07
N GLY A 101 2.55 8.74 -12.86
CA GLY A 101 2.63 7.32 -12.52
C GLY A 101 1.94 7.03 -11.19
N ASN A 102 2.10 7.91 -10.19
CA ASN A 102 1.36 7.81 -8.95
C ASN A 102 -0.13 8.12 -9.13
N ALA A 103 -0.51 9.05 -10.01
CA ALA A 103 -1.89 9.42 -10.24
C ALA A 103 -2.78 8.21 -10.60
N ARG A 104 -2.30 7.36 -11.51
CA ARG A 104 -2.98 6.14 -11.95
C ARG A 104 -3.18 5.09 -10.85
N LEU A 105 -2.39 5.16 -9.77
CA LEU A 105 -2.56 4.30 -8.59
C LEU A 105 -3.69 4.81 -7.69
N HIS A 106 -4.04 6.10 -7.75
CA HIS A 106 -4.99 6.76 -6.84
C HIS A 106 -6.29 7.22 -7.52
N ASP A 107 -6.37 7.11 -8.84
CA ASP A 107 -7.60 7.34 -9.60
C ASP A 107 -8.70 6.37 -9.15
N GLU A 108 -9.92 6.90 -8.99
CA GLU A 108 -11.07 6.23 -8.36
C GLU A 108 -11.76 5.17 -9.24
N TRP A 109 -11.05 4.67 -10.27
CA TRP A 109 -11.55 3.68 -11.21
C TRP A 109 -10.75 2.36 -11.14
N PRO A 110 -10.78 1.62 -10.01
CA PRO A 110 -10.11 0.32 -9.93
C PRO A 110 -10.69 -0.66 -10.96
N GLY A 111 -9.83 -1.28 -11.77
CA GLY A 111 -10.21 -2.41 -12.63
C GLY A 111 -10.63 -2.05 -14.06
N GLU A 112 -10.70 -0.77 -14.43
CA GLU A 112 -10.94 -0.37 -15.82
C GLU A 112 -9.62 -0.04 -16.52
N SER A 113 -9.42 -0.58 -17.73
CA SER A 113 -8.28 -0.24 -18.59
C SER A 113 -8.49 1.14 -19.24
N TYR A 114 -8.63 2.20 -18.45
CA TYR A 114 -8.79 3.55 -18.98
C TYR A 114 -7.44 4.12 -19.45
N ALA A 115 -7.54 5.09 -20.37
CA ALA A 115 -6.41 5.86 -20.85
C ALA A 115 -6.54 7.27 -20.29
N GLY A 116 -5.51 7.75 -19.58
CA GLY A 116 -5.53 9.04 -18.89
C GLY A 116 -5.39 8.95 -17.39
N SER A 117 -5.54 10.10 -16.73
CA SER A 117 -5.62 10.24 -15.27
C SER A 117 -6.40 11.51 -14.92
N SER A 118 -6.91 11.60 -13.69
CA SER A 118 -7.63 12.77 -13.18
C SER A 118 -6.72 13.73 -12.41
N LEU A 119 -7.13 15.00 -12.21
CA LEU A 119 -6.37 15.91 -11.36
C LEU A 119 -6.40 15.45 -9.90
N ARG A 120 -7.56 14.99 -9.41
CA ARG A 120 -7.65 14.43 -8.05
C ARG A 120 -6.70 13.25 -7.87
N GLY A 121 -6.60 12.35 -8.83
CA GLY A 121 -5.66 11.23 -8.82
C GLY A 121 -4.22 11.71 -8.67
N ALA A 122 -3.81 12.68 -9.49
CA ALA A 122 -2.46 13.27 -9.44
C ALA A 122 -2.18 13.96 -8.09
N LEU A 123 -3.15 14.69 -7.54
CA LEU A 123 -3.06 15.35 -6.24
C LEU A 123 -2.98 14.35 -5.08
N LYS A 124 -3.82 13.29 -5.09
CA LYS A 124 -3.76 12.20 -4.10
C LYS A 124 -2.43 11.44 -4.16
N GLY A 125 -1.97 11.12 -5.37
CA GLY A 125 -0.67 10.52 -5.61
C GLY A 125 0.47 11.35 -5.07
N PHE A 126 0.45 12.67 -5.32
CA PHE A 126 1.44 13.61 -4.81
C PHE A 126 1.36 13.75 -3.27
N GLN A 127 0.17 13.84 -2.68
CA GLN A 127 0.01 13.91 -1.21
C GLN A 127 0.55 12.67 -0.50
N HIS A 128 0.40 11.49 -1.08
CA HIS A 128 0.83 10.24 -0.44
C HIS A 128 2.29 9.88 -0.69
N ASN A 129 2.88 10.31 -1.81
CA ASN A 129 4.23 9.88 -2.22
C ASN A 129 5.25 11.02 -2.33
N GLY A 130 4.81 12.28 -2.30
CA GLY A 130 5.70 13.40 -2.60
C GLY A 130 6.09 13.46 -4.07
N VAL A 131 7.09 14.29 -4.38
CA VAL A 131 7.67 14.35 -5.72
C VAL A 131 9.18 14.57 -5.65
N CYS A 132 9.95 13.73 -6.34
CA CYS A 132 11.40 13.89 -6.46
C CYS A 132 11.76 14.87 -7.59
N SER A 133 13.04 15.26 -7.67
CA SER A 133 13.52 16.05 -8.79
C SER A 133 13.53 15.23 -10.09
N ILE A 134 13.45 15.90 -11.24
CA ILE A 134 13.64 15.28 -12.57
C ILE A 134 15.00 14.55 -12.64
N VAL A 135 16.03 15.09 -11.99
CA VAL A 135 17.37 14.48 -11.93
C VAL A 135 17.32 13.16 -11.15
N ASP A 136 16.71 13.16 -9.96
CA ASP A 136 16.61 11.94 -9.14
C ASP A 136 15.80 10.86 -9.86
N ALA A 137 14.71 11.24 -10.54
CA ALA A 137 13.96 10.33 -11.40
C ALA A 137 14.87 9.72 -12.48
N ARG A 138 15.56 10.53 -13.29
CA ARG A 138 16.41 10.05 -14.40
C ARG A 138 17.58 9.17 -13.95
N THR A 139 18.26 9.51 -12.86
CA THR A 139 19.43 8.75 -12.36
C THR A 139 19.09 7.32 -11.94
N THR A 140 17.81 7.01 -11.71
CA THR A 140 17.37 5.66 -11.35
C THR A 140 16.97 4.78 -12.54
N GLY A 141 17.27 5.21 -13.77
CA GLY A 141 16.97 4.46 -15.00
C GLY A 141 15.62 4.84 -15.63
N TRP A 142 15.00 5.90 -15.12
CA TRP A 142 13.71 6.39 -15.56
C TRP A 142 13.87 7.24 -16.83
N ARG A 143 13.21 6.87 -17.94
CA ARG A 143 13.30 7.59 -19.23
C ARG A 143 11.97 8.26 -19.56
N GLU A 144 12.02 9.57 -19.83
CA GLU A 144 10.96 10.28 -20.55
C GLU A 144 10.90 9.71 -21.98
N GLY A 145 9.76 9.14 -22.40
CA GLY A 145 9.64 8.56 -23.73
C GLY A 145 8.52 7.52 -23.93
N ILE A 146 7.67 7.85 -24.89
CA ILE A 146 6.50 7.13 -25.40
C ILE A 146 6.88 5.73 -25.89
N GLY A 147 6.24 4.69 -25.36
CA GLY A 147 6.18 3.41 -26.05
C GLY A 147 5.56 2.29 -25.23
N ASP A 148 5.89 2.22 -23.94
CA ASP A 148 5.40 1.12 -23.12
C ASP A 148 4.54 1.66 -21.97
N ARG A 149 3.24 1.36 -22.00
CA ARG A 149 2.31 1.67 -20.90
C ARG A 149 2.75 0.98 -19.60
N ALA A 150 3.61 -0.05 -19.68
CA ALA A 150 4.28 -0.67 -18.54
C ALA A 150 5.45 0.17 -17.96
N ALA A 151 6.00 1.14 -18.70
CA ALA A 151 7.11 2.00 -18.26
C ALA A 151 6.68 3.18 -17.36
N TRP A 152 5.37 3.41 -17.21
CA TRP A 152 4.80 4.48 -16.36
C TRP A 152 4.57 4.07 -14.90
N ARG A 153 5.16 2.94 -14.50
CA ARG A 153 5.00 2.40 -13.15
C ARG A 153 5.97 3.11 -12.22
N TRP A 154 5.42 3.77 -11.20
CA TRP A 154 6.20 4.21 -10.06
C TRP A 154 6.81 2.98 -9.40
N HIS A 155 8.14 2.90 -9.37
CA HIS A 155 8.84 1.82 -8.72
C HIS A 155 9.61 2.38 -7.53
N ALA A 156 9.22 1.93 -6.34
CA ALA A 156 9.61 2.50 -5.06
C ALA A 156 11.04 2.12 -4.65
N ARG A 157 12.03 2.61 -5.39
CA ARG A 157 13.38 2.72 -4.85
C ARG A 157 13.35 3.65 -3.66
N ARG A 158 13.81 3.14 -2.51
CA ARG A 158 13.77 3.84 -1.22
C ARG A 158 14.43 5.22 -1.32
N GLU A 159 15.50 5.36 -2.10
CA GLU A 159 16.23 6.62 -2.29
C GLU A 159 15.38 7.67 -3.02
N VAL A 160 14.66 7.28 -4.08
CA VAL A 160 13.79 8.20 -4.84
C VAL A 160 12.59 8.59 -4.00
N GLN A 161 12.04 7.63 -3.26
CA GLN A 161 10.92 7.86 -2.37
C GLN A 161 11.32 8.77 -1.19
N GLU A 162 12.52 8.60 -0.61
CA GLU A 162 13.10 9.51 0.37
C GLU A 162 13.31 10.93 -0.21
N ALA A 163 13.86 11.04 -1.42
CA ALA A 163 14.00 12.33 -2.11
C ALA A 163 12.63 12.98 -2.40
N ALA A 164 11.61 12.18 -2.71
CA ALA A 164 10.27 12.67 -2.93
C ALA A 164 9.63 13.25 -1.66
N PHE A 165 9.92 12.68 -0.49
CA PHE A 165 9.45 13.21 0.80
C PHE A 165 10.06 14.56 1.20
N GLU A 166 11.12 14.99 0.52
CA GLU A 166 11.63 16.35 0.68
C GLU A 166 10.63 17.38 0.15
N THR A 167 9.83 17.03 -0.86
CA THR A 167 8.84 17.91 -1.50
C THR A 167 7.46 17.26 -1.43
N MET A 168 6.69 17.65 -0.41
CA MET A 168 5.36 17.10 -0.16
C MET A 168 4.26 18.09 -0.50
N LEU A 169 3.09 17.55 -0.88
CA LEU A 169 1.86 18.32 -0.92
C LEU A 169 1.23 18.37 0.47
N GLY A 170 1.24 19.56 1.09
CA GLY A 170 0.69 19.77 2.42
C GLY A 170 -0.83 19.83 2.41
N SER A 171 -1.41 20.55 1.45
CA SER A 171 -2.86 20.55 1.23
C SER A 171 -3.18 20.84 -0.22
N TYR A 172 -4.27 20.28 -0.73
CA TYR A 172 -4.91 20.68 -1.96
C TYR A 172 -6.38 20.98 -1.70
N ARG A 173 -6.96 21.92 -2.43
CA ARG A 173 -8.35 22.33 -2.28
C ARG A 173 -9.01 22.57 -3.62
N ARG A 174 -10.25 22.12 -3.76
CA ARG A 174 -11.03 22.31 -4.99
C ARG A 174 -11.51 23.75 -5.04
N VAL A 175 -11.29 24.42 -6.16
CA VAL A 175 -11.82 25.76 -6.41
C VAL A 175 -13.15 25.58 -7.13
N GLU A 176 -14.19 26.26 -6.65
CA GLU A 176 -15.44 26.32 -7.39
C GLU A 176 -15.17 26.99 -8.74
N THR A 177 -15.77 26.50 -9.83
CA THR A 177 -15.56 27.04 -11.18
C THR A 177 -16.33 28.35 -11.41
N ARG A 178 -16.30 29.23 -10.41
CA ARG A 178 -16.81 30.60 -10.42
C ARG A 178 -15.66 31.55 -10.72
N LEU A 179 -15.95 32.58 -11.49
CA LEU A 179 -14.96 33.56 -11.94
C LEU A 179 -14.21 34.19 -10.77
N ASP A 180 -14.95 34.69 -9.77
CA ASP A 180 -14.39 35.36 -8.59
C ASP A 180 -13.50 34.43 -7.75
N ASP A 181 -13.87 33.15 -7.64
CA ASP A 181 -13.12 32.17 -6.85
C ASP A 181 -11.77 31.83 -7.52
N LEU A 182 -11.74 31.75 -8.86
CA LEU A 182 -10.49 31.58 -9.61
C LEU A 182 -9.60 32.83 -9.56
N HIS A 183 -10.17 34.04 -9.65
CA HIS A 183 -9.40 35.28 -9.47
C HIS A 183 -8.81 35.39 -8.06
N ALA A 184 -9.58 35.02 -7.04
CA ALA A 184 -9.12 34.99 -5.66
C ALA A 184 -8.03 33.94 -5.47
N ALA A 185 -8.24 32.72 -5.95
CA ALA A 185 -7.26 31.62 -5.90
C ALA A 185 -5.94 32.01 -6.56
N LEU A 186 -5.98 32.60 -7.76
CA LEU A 186 -4.78 33.10 -8.45
C LEU A 186 -4.08 34.21 -7.68
N SER A 187 -4.84 35.13 -7.10
CA SER A 187 -4.26 36.25 -6.32
C SER A 187 -3.62 35.79 -5.00
N GLU A 188 -4.21 34.81 -4.34
CA GLU A 188 -3.78 34.32 -3.02
C GLU A 188 -2.69 33.25 -3.12
N VAL A 189 -2.88 32.27 -4.01
CA VAL A 189 -1.99 31.10 -4.15
C VAL A 189 -0.96 31.31 -5.26
N GLY A 190 -1.31 32.05 -6.31
CA GLY A 190 -0.43 32.32 -7.47
C GLY A 190 -0.62 31.36 -8.64
N VAL A 191 -1.16 30.16 -8.41
CA VAL A 191 -1.38 29.16 -9.46
C VAL A 191 -2.63 28.34 -9.18
N VAL A 192 -3.38 28.04 -10.24
CA VAL A 192 -4.49 27.09 -10.23
C VAL A 192 -4.20 25.99 -11.25
N VAL A 193 -4.33 24.73 -10.86
CA VAL A 193 -4.29 23.60 -11.80
C VAL A 193 -5.69 23.34 -12.30
N ALA A 194 -5.88 23.22 -13.61
CA ALA A 194 -7.19 23.11 -14.21
C ALA A 194 -7.27 22.04 -15.30
N THR A 195 -8.47 21.53 -15.53
CA THR A 195 -8.84 20.69 -16.68
C THR A 195 -9.93 21.36 -17.49
N ALA A 196 -9.90 21.18 -18.81
CA ALA A 196 -10.93 21.69 -19.70
C ALA A 196 -11.13 20.77 -20.91
N ALA A 197 -12.30 20.89 -21.55
CA ALA A 197 -12.48 20.44 -22.92
C ALA A 197 -11.64 21.31 -23.84
N VAL A 198 -10.81 20.71 -24.70
CA VAL A 198 -9.99 21.44 -25.66
C VAL A 198 -10.49 21.22 -27.08
N HIS A 199 -10.43 22.28 -27.87
CA HIS A 199 -10.83 22.30 -29.27
C HIS A 199 -9.68 22.77 -30.16
N ASP A 200 -9.91 22.79 -31.46
CA ASP A 200 -8.93 23.18 -32.48
C ASP A 200 -8.30 24.58 -32.27
N GLY A 201 -9.08 25.54 -31.77
CA GLY A 201 -8.61 26.87 -31.38
C GLY A 201 -7.48 26.87 -30.33
N TRP A 202 -7.34 25.79 -29.54
CA TRP A 202 -6.24 25.60 -28.61
C TRP A 202 -4.93 25.19 -29.28
N TYR A 203 -4.96 24.58 -30.46
CA TYR A 203 -3.78 23.92 -31.02
C TYR A 203 -2.72 24.90 -31.49
N ALA A 204 -3.15 26.06 -31.99
CA ALA A 204 -2.27 27.13 -32.47
C ALA A 204 -2.81 28.52 -32.07
N PRO A 205 -2.63 28.95 -30.81
CA PRO A 205 -3.03 30.28 -30.35
C PRO A 205 -2.35 31.36 -31.20
N ARG A 206 -3.10 32.40 -31.59
CA ARG A 206 -2.60 33.50 -32.44
C ARG A 206 -2.46 34.76 -31.60
N GLY A 207 -1.30 35.42 -31.70
CA GLY A 207 -1.01 36.62 -30.89
C GLY A 207 -1.16 36.38 -29.39
N GLY A 208 -0.81 35.17 -28.94
CA GLY A 208 -0.92 34.79 -27.54
C GLY A 208 -2.35 34.57 -27.03
N VAL A 209 -3.36 34.46 -27.90
CA VAL A 209 -4.76 34.24 -27.52
C VAL A 209 -5.28 32.93 -28.11
N ILE A 210 -5.94 32.11 -27.29
CA ILE A 210 -6.65 30.90 -27.73
C ILE A 210 -7.82 31.32 -28.63
N GLY A 211 -7.88 30.76 -29.84
CA GLY A 211 -8.92 31.10 -30.81
C GLY A 211 -10.24 30.44 -30.46
N ALA A 212 -11.36 30.98 -30.94
CA ALA A 212 -12.67 30.34 -30.82
C ALA A 212 -12.68 28.97 -31.56
N PRO A 213 -13.51 27.99 -31.12
CA PRO A 213 -13.69 26.74 -31.82
C PRO A 213 -14.23 26.97 -33.25
N THR A 214 -13.68 26.28 -34.26
CA THR A 214 -14.15 26.50 -35.66
C THR A 214 -15.48 25.80 -35.99
N ALA A 215 -15.95 24.88 -35.14
CA ALA A 215 -17.28 24.25 -35.21
C ALA A 215 -17.73 23.70 -33.84
N THR A 216 -19.04 23.51 -33.64
CA THR A 216 -19.58 22.64 -32.59
C THR A 216 -19.32 21.18 -32.96
N ASP A 217 -18.12 20.69 -32.66
CA ASP A 217 -17.76 19.28 -32.76
C ASP A 217 -18.26 18.57 -31.48
N PRO A 218 -19.24 17.65 -31.55
CA PRO A 218 -19.70 16.88 -30.39
C PRO A 218 -18.57 16.07 -29.73
N ALA A 219 -17.54 15.69 -30.50
CA ALA A 219 -16.36 14.98 -30.00
C ALA A 219 -15.36 15.89 -29.26
N ALA A 220 -15.56 17.22 -29.26
CA ALA A 220 -14.76 18.14 -28.46
C ALA A 220 -14.88 17.85 -26.96
N ALA A 221 -16.04 17.38 -26.50
CA ALA A 221 -16.25 16.97 -25.10
C ALA A 221 -15.40 15.76 -24.68
N GLU A 222 -14.91 14.97 -25.64
CA GLU A 222 -14.03 13.84 -25.38
C GLU A 222 -12.55 14.25 -25.34
N ARG A 223 -12.20 15.42 -25.89
CA ARG A 223 -10.83 15.97 -25.93
C ARG A 223 -10.57 16.79 -24.69
N ARG A 224 -9.79 16.26 -23.77
CA ARG A 224 -9.64 16.84 -22.44
C ARG A 224 -8.18 17.02 -22.10
N HIS A 225 -7.84 18.17 -21.54
CA HIS A 225 -6.45 18.52 -21.25
C HIS A 225 -6.31 19.16 -19.87
N ALA A 226 -5.16 18.92 -19.25
CA ALA A 226 -4.79 19.51 -17.97
C ALA A 226 -3.63 20.49 -18.14
N PHE A 227 -3.74 21.65 -17.51
CA PHE A 227 -2.77 22.75 -17.58
C PHE A 227 -2.84 23.60 -16.31
N ILE A 228 -2.09 24.69 -16.26
CA ILE A 228 -2.12 25.62 -15.13
C ILE A 228 -2.54 27.03 -15.57
N LEU A 229 -3.27 27.71 -14.70
CA LEU A 229 -3.54 29.13 -14.77
C LEU A 229 -2.52 29.84 -13.87
N ILE A 230 -1.84 30.84 -14.41
CA ILE A 230 -0.79 31.60 -13.71
C ILE A 230 -1.19 33.06 -13.44
N GLY A 231 -2.31 33.51 -14.01
CA GLY A 231 -2.74 34.89 -13.92
C GLY A 231 -4.03 35.16 -14.68
N PHE A 232 -4.42 36.41 -14.76
CA PHE A 232 -5.62 36.88 -15.47
C PHE A 232 -5.50 38.33 -15.92
N THR A 233 -6.25 38.68 -16.95
CA THR A 233 -6.44 40.04 -17.45
C THR A 233 -7.92 40.43 -17.43
N ALA A 234 -8.27 41.59 -17.99
CA ALA A 234 -9.66 41.95 -18.22
C ALA A 234 -10.38 41.04 -19.22
N ASP A 235 -9.63 40.31 -20.06
CA ASP A 235 -10.16 39.58 -21.21
C ASP A 235 -10.15 38.05 -21.01
N GLY A 236 -9.38 37.53 -20.06
CA GLY A 236 -9.30 36.10 -19.82
C GLY A 236 -8.25 35.66 -18.80
N PHE A 237 -8.14 34.34 -18.62
CA PHE A 237 -7.10 33.72 -17.80
C PHE A 237 -5.81 33.52 -18.61
N ILE A 238 -4.65 33.56 -17.94
CA ILE A 238 -3.36 33.27 -18.56
C ILE A 238 -3.02 31.81 -18.29
N VAL A 239 -3.01 31.01 -19.34
CA VAL A 239 -2.65 29.58 -19.33
C VAL A 239 -1.15 29.44 -19.55
N GLN A 240 -0.50 28.59 -18.76
CA GLN A 240 0.76 27.96 -19.11
C GLN A 240 0.50 26.50 -19.44
N ASN A 241 0.89 26.09 -20.64
CA ASN A 241 0.65 24.74 -21.14
C ASN A 241 1.92 23.87 -21.03
N SER A 242 1.77 22.56 -21.29
CA SER A 242 2.83 21.55 -21.31
C SER A 242 3.16 21.10 -22.74
N TRP A 243 2.97 21.94 -23.75
CA TRP A 243 3.26 21.64 -25.16
C TRP A 243 4.53 22.33 -25.68
N GLY A 244 5.43 22.70 -24.77
CA GLY A 244 6.69 23.34 -25.07
C GLY A 244 6.57 24.86 -25.35
N PRO A 245 7.71 25.56 -25.41
CA PRO A 245 7.76 27.02 -25.53
C PRO A 245 7.28 27.55 -26.89
N SER A 246 7.14 26.68 -27.90
CA SER A 246 6.62 27.06 -29.22
C SER A 246 5.09 27.17 -29.25
N TRP A 247 4.39 26.69 -28.23
CA TRP A 247 2.95 26.83 -28.15
C TRP A 247 2.56 28.22 -27.61
N GLY A 248 1.68 28.92 -28.33
CA GLY A 248 1.29 30.28 -27.98
C GLY A 248 2.48 31.24 -27.94
N GLU A 249 2.53 32.09 -26.91
CA GLU A 249 3.65 32.99 -26.63
C GLU A 249 4.53 32.40 -25.52
N GLY A 250 5.62 31.76 -25.95
CA GLY A 250 6.62 31.20 -25.03
C GLY A 250 6.06 30.09 -24.15
N GLY A 251 5.05 29.33 -24.60
CA GLY A 251 4.36 28.30 -23.82
C GLY A 251 3.12 28.79 -23.07
N THR A 252 2.73 30.06 -23.26
CA THR A 252 1.57 30.67 -22.60
C THR A 252 0.55 31.20 -23.61
N ALA A 253 -0.71 31.27 -23.20
CA ALA A 253 -1.76 31.94 -23.98
C ALA A 253 -2.87 32.47 -23.07
N LEU A 254 -3.60 33.46 -23.55
CA LEU A 254 -4.84 33.95 -22.94
C LEU A 254 -5.99 33.01 -23.32
N TRP A 255 -6.71 32.52 -22.32
CA TRP A 255 -7.95 31.77 -22.44
C TRP A 255 -9.12 32.73 -22.18
N PRO A 256 -9.87 33.14 -23.23
CA PRO A 256 -10.96 34.10 -23.09
C PRO A 256 -12.04 33.62 -22.11
N TYR A 257 -12.67 34.54 -21.37
CA TYR A 257 -13.67 34.16 -20.36
C TYR A 257 -14.89 33.42 -20.94
N ASP A 258 -15.32 33.76 -22.15
CA ASP A 258 -16.45 33.08 -22.81
C ASP A 258 -16.11 31.62 -23.14
N ASP A 259 -14.88 31.35 -23.59
CA ASP A 259 -14.39 30.00 -23.83
C ASP A 259 -14.23 29.25 -22.49
N TRP A 260 -13.60 29.86 -21.50
CA TRP A 260 -13.45 29.29 -20.15
C TRP A 260 -14.79 28.84 -19.55
N ALA A 261 -15.79 29.70 -19.58
CA ALA A 261 -17.11 29.41 -19.01
C ALA A 261 -17.80 28.23 -19.71
N ALA A 262 -17.47 27.97 -20.98
CA ALA A 262 -18.04 26.88 -21.75
C ALA A 262 -17.27 25.55 -21.61
N THR A 263 -15.98 25.59 -21.25
CA THR A 263 -15.09 24.43 -21.40
C THR A 263 -14.39 23.95 -20.13
N ILE A 264 -14.38 24.72 -19.03
CA ILE A 264 -13.76 24.31 -17.75
C ILE A 264 -14.45 23.07 -17.14
N TYR A 265 -13.63 22.14 -16.59
CA TYR A 265 -14.10 21.01 -15.78
C TYR A 265 -13.74 21.17 -14.31
N ASP A 266 -12.45 21.05 -13.99
CA ASP A 266 -11.96 21.06 -12.61
C ASP A 266 -10.93 22.16 -12.39
N ALA A 267 -10.88 22.67 -11.16
CA ALA A 267 -9.89 23.63 -10.72
C ALA A 267 -9.43 23.30 -9.29
N TRP A 268 -8.11 23.32 -9.08
CA TRP A 268 -7.49 22.98 -7.80
C TRP A 268 -6.35 23.94 -7.46
N VAL A 269 -6.25 24.29 -6.19
CA VAL A 269 -5.08 24.97 -5.62
C VAL A 269 -4.27 24.02 -4.76
N LEU A 270 -2.96 24.26 -4.73
CA LEU A 270 -1.97 23.46 -4.00
C LEU A 270 -1.28 24.33 -2.96
N LYS A 271 -0.91 23.71 -1.84
CA LYS A 271 0.05 24.27 -0.87
C LYS A 271 1.09 23.21 -0.56
N LEU A 272 2.36 23.51 -0.85
CA LEU A 272 3.46 22.65 -0.49
C LEU A 272 3.58 22.55 1.04
N GLY A 273 3.91 21.36 1.52
CA GLY A 273 4.21 21.12 2.92
C GLY A 273 5.54 21.77 3.29
N VAL A 274 5.65 22.23 4.54
CA VAL A 274 6.94 22.68 5.08
C VAL A 274 7.93 21.51 4.98
N ARG A 275 9.17 21.80 4.58
CA ARG A 275 10.25 20.81 4.49
C ARG A 275 10.55 20.22 5.87
N ALA A 276 9.87 19.14 6.21
CA ALA A 276 10.04 18.42 7.46
C ALA A 276 9.88 16.90 7.24
N PRO A 277 10.77 16.27 6.46
CA PRO A 277 10.65 14.85 6.08
C PRO A 277 10.54 13.92 7.30
N LYS A 278 11.24 14.24 8.40
CA LYS A 278 11.14 13.50 9.67
C LYS A 278 9.83 13.74 10.41
N ALA A 279 9.20 14.90 10.24
CA ALA A 279 7.93 15.24 10.88
C ALA A 279 6.71 14.82 10.04
N PHE A 280 6.91 14.49 8.76
CA PHE A 280 5.83 14.12 7.83
C PHE A 280 4.99 12.93 8.32
N ARG A 281 5.61 11.98 9.01
CA ARG A 281 4.90 10.87 9.68
C ARG A 281 3.83 11.34 10.69
N HIS A 282 3.91 12.58 11.15
CA HIS A 282 2.97 13.21 12.07
C HIS A 282 1.95 14.13 11.37
N SER A 283 2.04 14.31 10.05
CA SER A 283 1.12 15.14 9.25
C SER A 283 -0.25 14.50 9.02
N PHE A 284 -0.42 13.21 9.36
CA PHE A 284 -1.68 12.48 9.19
C PHE A 284 -2.26 12.01 10.53
N GLY A 285 -3.54 12.25 10.75
CA GLY A 285 -4.27 11.93 11.99
C GLY A 285 -4.44 13.17 12.90
N PRO A 286 -5.29 13.08 13.95
CA PRO A 286 -5.51 14.18 14.89
C PRO A 286 -4.27 14.42 15.80
N GLN A 287 -4.02 15.68 16.17
CA GLN A 287 -2.99 16.09 17.14
C GLN A 287 -3.61 16.91 18.29
N GLY A 288 -2.88 17.08 19.40
CA GLY A 288 -3.28 17.98 20.49
C GLY A 288 -4.49 17.50 21.30
N PHE A 289 -5.33 18.43 21.78
CA PHE A 289 -6.48 18.12 22.64
C PHE A 289 -7.53 17.25 21.93
N ALA A 290 -7.62 17.30 20.61
CA ALA A 290 -8.42 16.38 19.81
C ALA A 290 -7.91 14.95 19.92
N ALA A 291 -6.58 14.75 19.99
CA ALA A 291 -6.02 13.45 20.33
C ALA A 291 -6.38 13.08 21.79
N LEU A 292 -6.24 13.99 22.77
CA LEU A 292 -6.53 13.70 24.19
C LEU A 292 -8.01 13.42 24.50
N ALA A 293 -8.96 14.10 23.86
CA ALA A 293 -10.40 13.86 24.01
C ALA A 293 -10.83 12.50 23.42
N GLU A 294 -10.02 11.99 22.50
CA GLU A 294 -10.10 10.66 21.90
C GLU A 294 -8.98 9.76 22.45
N ALA A 295 -8.71 9.79 23.77
CA ALA A 295 -7.60 9.07 24.41
C ALA A 295 -7.52 7.56 24.06
N GLU A 296 -8.64 6.90 23.73
CA GLU A 296 -8.64 5.52 23.21
C GLU A 296 -8.31 5.41 21.71
N ARG A 297 -8.49 6.48 20.93
CA ARG A 297 -8.18 6.62 19.50
C ARG A 297 -6.90 7.41 19.17
N VAL A 298 -6.15 7.91 20.16
CA VAL A 298 -4.79 8.51 19.97
C VAL A 298 -3.83 7.58 19.19
N LYS A 299 -4.13 6.27 19.12
CA LYS A 299 -3.44 5.26 18.29
C LYS A 299 -3.65 5.42 16.77
N GLU A 300 -4.43 6.39 16.29
CA GLU A 300 -4.88 6.53 14.89
C GLU A 300 -4.09 7.54 14.02
N GLN A 301 -2.77 7.73 14.25
CA GLN A 301 -1.95 8.35 13.19
C GLN A 301 -1.97 7.44 11.96
N ARG A 302 -2.68 7.86 10.91
CA ARG A 302 -2.79 7.12 9.65
C ARG A 302 -1.38 6.88 9.08
N PRO A 303 -1.01 5.63 8.76
CA PRO A 303 0.33 5.31 8.31
C PRO A 303 0.51 5.79 6.87
N SER A 304 1.72 6.26 6.58
CA SER A 304 2.16 6.63 5.23
C SER A 304 2.64 5.39 4.47
N ARG A 305 2.76 5.48 3.14
CA ARG A 305 3.36 4.42 2.33
C ARG A 305 4.81 4.13 2.78
N LEU A 306 5.58 5.17 3.11
CA LEU A 306 6.98 5.04 3.55
C LEU A 306 7.14 4.17 4.79
N ASP A 307 6.19 4.27 5.71
CA ASP A 307 6.22 3.55 6.99
C ASP A 307 6.27 2.04 6.81
N VAL A 308 5.81 1.53 5.66
CA VAL A 308 5.65 0.10 5.37
C VAL A 308 6.24 -0.31 4.02
N LEU A 309 6.93 0.61 3.34
CA LEU A 309 7.48 0.39 2.02
C LEU A 309 8.51 -0.74 2.06
N GLY A 310 8.35 -1.72 1.16
CA GLY A 310 9.18 -2.92 1.10
C GLY A 310 8.79 -4.01 2.10
N HIS A 311 7.90 -3.71 3.05
CA HIS A 311 7.50 -4.63 4.11
C HIS A 311 6.05 -5.10 3.99
N LEU A 312 5.13 -4.29 3.46
CA LEU A 312 3.71 -4.67 3.33
C LEU A 312 3.38 -5.08 1.89
N VAL A 313 2.82 -6.27 1.73
CA VAL A 313 2.35 -6.84 0.46
C VAL A 313 0.86 -7.17 0.57
N PRO A 314 -0.03 -6.23 0.20
CA PRO A 314 -1.45 -6.51 0.19
C PRO A 314 -1.89 -7.31 -1.04
N VAL A 315 -2.66 -8.36 -0.79
CA VAL A 315 -3.28 -9.25 -1.78
C VAL A 315 -4.80 -9.15 -1.65
N GLU A 316 -5.47 -8.77 -2.73
CA GLU A 316 -6.91 -8.59 -2.80
C GLU A 316 -7.45 -9.21 -4.09
N ASN A 317 -8.58 -9.92 -4.04
CA ASN A 317 -9.18 -10.54 -5.21
C ASN A 317 -8.17 -11.33 -6.06
N GLN A 318 -7.37 -12.19 -5.41
CA GLN A 318 -6.38 -13.07 -6.06
C GLN A 318 -5.14 -12.39 -6.63
N ARG A 319 -5.01 -11.07 -6.47
CA ARG A 319 -3.96 -10.28 -7.11
C ARG A 319 -3.26 -9.38 -6.12
N LEU A 320 -2.03 -8.97 -6.46
CA LEU A 320 -1.38 -7.88 -5.76
C LEU A 320 -2.26 -6.64 -5.88
N LEU A 321 -2.43 -5.91 -4.78
CA LEU A 321 -3.24 -4.70 -4.77
C LEU A 321 -2.54 -3.63 -5.61
N ALA A 322 -2.93 -3.50 -6.88
CA ALA A 322 -2.28 -2.57 -7.81
C ALA A 322 -2.65 -1.09 -7.60
N HIS A 323 -3.66 -0.79 -6.77
CA HIS A 323 -4.20 0.56 -6.58
C HIS A 323 -4.31 0.91 -5.09
N GLY A 324 -4.37 2.21 -4.79
CA GLY A 324 -4.49 2.75 -3.44
C GLY A 324 -3.13 3.04 -2.77
N ARG A 325 -3.17 3.45 -1.49
CA ARG A 325 -2.00 3.97 -0.76
C ARG A 325 -0.87 2.96 -0.57
N PHE A 326 -1.23 1.70 -0.33
CA PHE A 326 -0.28 0.61 -0.08
C PHE A 326 -0.16 -0.31 -1.30
N ASN A 327 -0.37 0.24 -2.51
CA ASN A 327 -0.30 -0.54 -3.73
C ASN A 327 1.04 -1.30 -3.86
N ILE A 328 1.05 -2.46 -4.51
CA ILE A 328 2.28 -3.18 -4.81
C ILE A 328 2.17 -3.91 -6.15
N ASP A 329 3.28 -4.04 -6.86
CA ASP A 329 3.36 -4.86 -8.08
C ASP A 329 4.62 -5.74 -8.12
N ARG A 330 4.69 -6.59 -9.16
CA ARG A 330 5.78 -7.55 -9.34
C ARG A 330 7.16 -6.90 -9.46
N ALA A 331 7.24 -5.70 -10.04
CA ALA A 331 8.51 -5.00 -10.17
C ALA A 331 9.00 -4.46 -8.82
N GLU A 332 8.09 -3.97 -7.97
CA GLU A 332 8.43 -3.61 -6.58
C GLU A 332 8.89 -4.82 -5.77
N ILE A 333 8.31 -6.01 -5.97
CA ILE A 333 8.84 -7.26 -5.36
C ILE A 333 10.27 -7.56 -5.81
N GLY A 334 10.58 -7.35 -7.10
CA GLY A 334 11.94 -7.50 -7.63
C GLY A 334 12.94 -6.58 -6.91
N GLN A 335 12.58 -5.32 -6.72
CA GLN A 335 13.42 -4.34 -6.03
C GLN A 335 13.63 -4.67 -4.55
N ILE A 336 12.60 -5.19 -3.88
CA ILE A 336 12.72 -5.70 -2.51
C ILE A 336 13.75 -6.83 -2.48
N ALA A 337 13.66 -7.77 -3.41
CA ALA A 337 14.58 -8.90 -3.48
C ALA A 337 16.03 -8.46 -3.80
N GLU A 338 16.23 -7.54 -4.75
CA GLU A 338 17.54 -6.93 -5.08
C GLU A 338 18.14 -6.21 -3.87
N TYR A 339 17.32 -5.43 -3.14
CA TYR A 339 17.74 -4.75 -1.92
C TYR A 339 18.21 -5.73 -0.83
N ILE A 340 17.48 -6.84 -0.64
CA ILE A 340 17.87 -7.90 0.30
C ILE A 340 19.14 -8.61 -0.18
N ALA A 341 19.31 -8.80 -1.50
CA ALA A 341 20.52 -9.37 -2.10
C ALA A 341 21.75 -8.48 -1.88
N GLY A 342 21.56 -7.18 -1.64
CA GLY A 342 22.62 -6.19 -1.50
C GLY A 342 22.99 -5.47 -2.80
N GLU A 343 22.20 -5.68 -3.86
CA GLU A 343 22.37 -4.99 -5.13
C GLU A 343 21.90 -3.52 -5.00
N GLY A 344 22.61 -2.59 -5.65
CA GLY A 344 22.27 -1.16 -5.61
C GLY A 344 22.73 -0.38 -4.38
N LEU A 345 23.40 -1.02 -3.41
CA LEU A 345 24.09 -0.31 -2.32
C LEU A 345 25.26 0.54 -2.88
N ARG A 346 25.47 1.74 -2.34
CA ARG A 346 26.53 2.65 -2.81
C ARG A 346 27.91 1.95 -2.78
N PRO A 347 28.79 2.18 -3.78
CA PRO A 347 30.16 1.68 -3.75
C PRO A 347 30.86 2.08 -2.45
N GLY A 348 31.43 1.12 -1.72
CA GLY A 348 32.09 1.35 -0.43
C GLY A 348 31.22 1.08 0.81
N THR A 349 29.95 0.72 0.63
CA THR A 349 29.17 0.08 1.71
C THR A 349 29.80 -1.29 1.99
N PRO A 350 30.19 -1.62 3.24
CA PRO A 350 30.82 -2.92 3.53
C PRO A 350 29.96 -4.06 3.00
N ASP A 351 30.60 -5.00 2.30
CA ASP A 351 30.00 -6.23 1.76
C ASP A 351 29.67 -7.22 2.90
N THR A 352 28.75 -6.80 3.74
CA THR A 352 28.12 -7.60 4.78
C THR A 352 26.64 -7.35 4.61
N ALA A 353 25.99 -8.17 3.77
CA ALA A 353 24.58 -8.03 3.48
C ALA A 353 23.78 -7.85 4.79
N ARG A 354 23.08 -6.71 4.88
CA ARG A 354 22.42 -6.22 6.11
C ARG A 354 21.49 -7.25 6.75
N TYR A 355 20.93 -8.15 5.95
CA TYR A 355 19.95 -9.15 6.39
C TYR A 355 20.47 -10.56 6.14
N ARG A 356 20.48 -11.40 7.18
CA ARG A 356 20.80 -12.83 7.13
C ARG A 356 19.56 -13.72 7.09
N HIS A 357 18.41 -13.14 7.35
CA HIS A 357 17.14 -13.86 7.41
C HIS A 357 16.08 -13.08 6.62
N VAL A 358 15.24 -13.79 5.88
CA VAL A 358 13.98 -13.26 5.33
C VAL A 358 12.84 -14.03 5.96
N VAL A 359 11.84 -13.31 6.48
CA VAL A 359 10.67 -13.92 7.10
C VAL A 359 9.41 -13.51 6.34
N LEU A 360 8.66 -14.50 5.89
CA LEU A 360 7.38 -14.35 5.21
C LEU A 360 6.27 -14.40 6.27
N PHE A 361 5.62 -13.27 6.50
CA PHE A 361 4.51 -13.11 7.43
C PHE A 361 3.19 -13.24 6.68
N PHE A 362 2.49 -14.36 6.85
CA PHE A 362 1.14 -14.55 6.31
C PHE A 362 0.10 -14.05 7.32
N ILE A 363 -0.64 -13.04 6.90
CA ILE A 363 -1.66 -12.38 7.72
C ILE A 363 -3.01 -12.52 7.01
N GLY A 364 -3.97 -13.18 7.66
CA GLY A 364 -5.38 -13.13 7.28
C GLY A 364 -6.21 -12.36 8.31
N GLY A 365 -7.51 -12.20 8.08
CA GLY A 365 -8.42 -11.62 9.09
C GLY A 365 -8.22 -10.13 9.39
N CYS A 366 -7.50 -9.38 8.54
CA CYS A 366 -7.21 -7.97 8.79
C CYS A 366 -8.49 -7.10 8.82
N ARG A 367 -8.61 -6.19 9.79
CA ARG A 367 -9.77 -5.27 9.89
C ARG A 367 -9.73 -4.14 8.86
N SER A 368 -8.54 -3.63 8.56
CA SER A 368 -8.28 -2.68 7.48
C SER A 368 -6.79 -2.63 7.13
N LEU A 369 -6.47 -2.25 5.89
CA LEU A 369 -5.08 -2.02 5.49
C LEU A 369 -4.40 -0.91 6.30
N ASP A 370 -5.13 0.14 6.72
CA ASP A 370 -4.59 1.22 7.55
C ASP A 370 -4.17 0.69 8.94
N GLU A 371 -4.93 -0.24 9.52
CA GLU A 371 -4.56 -0.86 10.80
C GLU A 371 -3.37 -1.79 10.65
N THR A 372 -3.38 -2.65 9.61
CA THR A 372 -2.26 -3.55 9.34
C THR A 372 -0.99 -2.76 9.07
N ALA A 373 -1.05 -1.68 8.30
CA ALA A 373 0.10 -0.83 8.04
C ALA A 373 0.62 -0.14 9.32
N ARG A 374 -0.26 0.27 10.25
CA ARG A 374 0.17 0.81 11.56
C ARG A 374 0.92 -0.23 12.37
N ALA A 375 0.44 -1.47 12.34
CA ALA A 375 1.06 -2.55 13.08
C ALA A 375 2.40 -2.96 12.45
N VAL A 376 2.47 -3.05 11.11
CA VAL A 376 3.74 -3.26 10.38
C VAL A 376 4.73 -2.16 10.70
N ARG A 377 4.35 -0.88 10.61
CA ARG A 377 5.18 0.28 10.99
C ARG A 377 5.80 0.13 12.39
N SER A 378 5.01 -0.37 13.34
CA SER A 378 5.45 -0.56 14.72
C SER A 378 6.44 -1.73 14.86
N ARG A 379 6.24 -2.82 14.11
CA ARG A 379 6.93 -4.11 14.32
C ARG A 379 8.12 -4.36 13.41
N HIS A 380 8.07 -3.94 12.14
CA HIS A 380 9.17 -4.18 11.20
C HIS A 380 10.56 -3.66 11.67
N PRO A 381 10.69 -2.58 12.49
CA PRO A 381 11.98 -2.14 13.00
C PRO A 381 12.64 -3.13 13.96
N GLU A 382 11.87 -3.98 14.65
CA GLU A 382 12.40 -5.00 15.57
C GLU A 382 13.14 -6.11 14.79
N PHE A 383 12.52 -6.62 13.73
CA PHE A 383 13.14 -7.59 12.82
C PHE A 383 14.37 -7.01 12.13
N THR A 384 14.25 -5.81 11.56
CA THR A 384 15.33 -5.23 10.76
C THR A 384 16.57 -4.88 11.60
N ARG A 385 16.40 -4.52 12.88
CA ARG A 385 17.51 -4.36 13.83
C ARG A 385 18.22 -5.68 14.15
N ALA A 386 17.49 -6.79 14.12
CA ALA A 386 18.02 -8.14 14.32
C ALA A 386 18.63 -8.76 13.04
N GLY A 387 18.72 -8.02 11.93
CA GLY A 387 19.21 -8.56 10.65
C GLY A 387 18.21 -9.50 9.96
N ILE A 388 16.93 -9.38 10.29
CA ILE A 388 15.81 -10.13 9.70
C ILE A 388 14.99 -9.16 8.84
N TYR A 389 14.75 -9.51 7.58
CA TYR A 389 13.89 -8.72 6.68
C TYR A 389 12.47 -9.30 6.67
N PRO A 390 11.47 -8.61 7.25
CA PRO A 390 10.10 -9.08 7.27
C PRO A 390 9.32 -8.64 6.03
N ILE A 391 8.58 -9.57 5.42
CA ILE A 391 7.63 -9.33 4.34
C ILE A 391 6.25 -9.78 4.83
N PHE A 392 5.38 -8.83 5.12
CA PHE A 392 4.01 -9.01 5.61
C PHE A 392 3.04 -9.10 4.43
N ILE A 393 2.59 -10.32 4.13
CA ILE A 393 1.64 -10.65 3.08
C ILE A 393 0.24 -10.69 3.70
N THR A 394 -0.59 -9.71 3.36
CA THR A 394 -1.98 -9.65 3.87
C THR A 394 -2.95 -10.17 2.83
N PHE A 395 -3.89 -11.02 3.25
CA PHE A 395 -4.86 -11.62 2.35
C PHE A 395 -6.28 -11.09 2.61
N GLU A 396 -6.92 -10.59 1.55
CA GLU A 396 -8.35 -10.18 1.54
C GLU A 396 -8.68 -9.19 2.67
N ALA A 397 -7.79 -8.22 2.94
CA ALA A 397 -7.93 -7.24 4.01
C ALA A 397 -9.09 -6.25 3.73
N VAL A 398 -9.32 -5.90 2.46
CA VAL A 398 -10.45 -5.05 2.05
C VAL A 398 -11.76 -5.79 2.24
N MET A 399 -11.81 -7.07 1.83
CA MET A 399 -13.00 -7.91 2.02
C MET A 399 -13.32 -8.12 3.50
N CYS A 400 -12.33 -8.53 4.31
CA CYS A 400 -12.49 -8.72 5.75
C CYS A 400 -13.03 -7.44 6.43
N GLY A 401 -12.47 -6.28 6.08
CA GLY A 401 -12.96 -5.00 6.57
C GLY A 401 -14.40 -4.67 6.17
N ALA A 402 -14.83 -5.06 4.97
CA ALA A 402 -16.22 -4.88 4.53
C ALA A 402 -17.20 -5.78 5.32
N LEU A 403 -16.83 -7.05 5.54
CA LEU A 403 -17.63 -7.98 6.33
C LEU A 403 -17.76 -7.53 7.79
N LEU A 404 -16.69 -7.01 8.39
CA LEU A 404 -16.73 -6.45 9.74
C LEU A 404 -17.70 -5.27 9.86
N ARG A 405 -17.77 -4.41 8.84
CA ARG A 405 -18.75 -3.30 8.81
C ARG A 405 -20.18 -3.82 8.70
N GLU A 406 -20.41 -4.81 7.83
CA GLU A 406 -21.73 -5.44 7.66
C GLU A 406 -22.24 -6.07 8.96
N VAL A 407 -21.40 -6.82 9.66
CA VAL A 407 -21.77 -7.40 10.97
C VAL A 407 -22.04 -6.30 12.00
N LYS A 408 -21.22 -5.24 12.06
CA LYS A 408 -21.48 -4.08 12.95
C LYS A 408 -22.83 -3.43 12.66
N HIS A 409 -23.19 -3.28 11.39
CA HIS A 409 -24.50 -2.76 10.98
C HIS A 409 -25.63 -3.69 11.42
N ALA A 410 -25.51 -5.00 11.20
CA ALA A 410 -26.51 -5.98 11.60
C ALA A 410 -26.71 -6.01 13.12
N VAL A 411 -25.62 -5.97 13.90
CA VAL A 411 -25.69 -5.89 15.37
C VAL A 411 -26.40 -4.62 15.82
N ALA A 412 -26.06 -3.46 15.24
CA ALA A 412 -26.71 -2.20 15.58
C ALA A 412 -28.21 -2.21 15.26
N GLU A 413 -28.61 -2.80 14.14
CA GLU A 413 -30.02 -2.93 13.74
C GLU A 413 -30.79 -3.84 14.70
N VAL A 414 -30.25 -5.02 15.04
CA VAL A 414 -30.87 -5.93 16.00
C VAL A 414 -30.99 -5.27 17.38
N HIS A 415 -29.98 -4.53 17.83
CA HIS A 415 -30.03 -3.80 19.10
C HIS A 415 -31.10 -2.69 19.10
N GLN A 416 -31.31 -2.00 17.98
CA GLN A 416 -32.40 -1.02 17.84
C GLN A 416 -33.79 -1.69 17.91
N GLN A 417 -33.93 -2.89 17.34
CA GLN A 417 -35.19 -3.63 17.34
C GLN A 417 -35.57 -4.21 18.72
N VAL A 418 -34.58 -4.64 19.51
CA VAL A 418 -34.80 -5.35 20.80
C VAL A 418 -34.76 -4.41 22.01
N GLY A 419 -34.14 -3.23 21.88
CA GLY A 419 -34.06 -2.19 22.92
C GLY A 419 -32.96 -2.41 23.99
N PRO A 420 -32.72 -1.43 24.89
CA PRO A 420 -31.53 -1.39 25.75
C PRO A 420 -31.53 -2.31 26.99
N THR A 421 -32.67 -2.89 27.39
CA THR A 421 -32.81 -3.64 28.65
C THR A 421 -33.12 -5.12 28.43
N SER A 422 -32.06 -5.93 28.43
CA SER A 422 -31.97 -7.27 29.03
C SER A 422 -33.23 -8.15 29.07
N VAL A 423 -33.67 -8.68 27.94
CA VAL A 423 -34.31 -10.02 27.89
C VAL A 423 -33.74 -10.81 26.71
N ARG A 424 -32.88 -11.78 27.08
CA ARG A 424 -32.25 -12.84 26.29
C ARG A 424 -31.05 -12.43 25.42
N ASN A 425 -29.85 -12.44 26.03
CA ASN A 425 -28.57 -12.56 25.32
C ASN A 425 -28.63 -13.64 24.22
N THR A 426 -29.38 -14.73 24.44
CA THR A 426 -29.59 -15.79 23.46
C THR A 426 -30.50 -15.42 22.28
N MET A 427 -31.53 -14.56 22.48
CA MET A 427 -32.42 -14.14 21.40
C MET A 427 -31.75 -13.10 20.51
N SER A 428 -31.10 -12.10 21.11
CA SER A 428 -30.30 -11.13 20.36
C SER A 428 -29.16 -11.82 19.61
N ALA A 429 -28.44 -12.75 20.25
CA ALA A 429 -27.42 -13.58 19.59
C ALA A 429 -27.99 -14.31 18.36
N ARG A 430 -29.14 -14.98 18.50
CA ARG A 430 -29.79 -15.69 17.38
C ARG A 430 -30.23 -14.75 16.26
N LEU A 431 -30.75 -13.57 16.59
CA LEU A 431 -31.15 -12.59 15.57
C LEU A 431 -29.94 -12.02 14.83
N VAL A 432 -28.84 -11.76 15.54
CA VAL A 432 -27.56 -11.37 14.93
C VAL A 432 -27.04 -12.48 14.02
N GLU A 433 -26.97 -13.73 14.49
CA GLU A 433 -26.57 -14.89 13.67
C GLU A 433 -27.45 -15.05 12.42
N GLN A 434 -28.76 -14.84 12.54
CA GLN A 434 -29.68 -14.91 11.41
C GLN A 434 -29.40 -13.79 10.40
N ALA A 435 -29.20 -12.55 10.89
CA ALA A 435 -28.93 -11.38 10.05
C ALA A 435 -27.61 -11.50 9.27
N VAL A 436 -26.61 -12.19 9.84
CA VAL A 436 -25.27 -12.36 9.24
C VAL A 436 -25.00 -13.79 8.76
N SER A 437 -26.04 -14.58 8.56
CA SER A 437 -25.95 -16.01 8.21
C SER A 437 -25.18 -16.29 6.90
N ASN A 438 -25.02 -15.29 6.04
CA ASN A 438 -24.23 -15.34 4.80
C ASN A 438 -22.73 -15.07 5.00
N VAL A 439 -22.32 -14.46 6.13
CA VAL A 439 -20.93 -14.03 6.38
C VAL A 439 -19.96 -15.23 6.34
N PRO A 440 -20.21 -16.34 7.06
CA PRO A 440 -19.37 -17.54 6.97
C PRO A 440 -19.20 -18.06 5.53
N ALA A 441 -20.28 -18.07 4.75
CA ALA A 441 -20.26 -18.54 3.37
C ALA A 441 -19.46 -17.61 2.44
N ARG A 442 -19.49 -16.29 2.68
CA ARG A 442 -18.71 -15.31 1.90
C ARG A 442 -17.22 -15.36 2.22
N ILE A 443 -16.86 -15.47 3.50
CA ILE A 443 -15.46 -15.69 3.91
C ILE A 443 -14.94 -16.98 3.25
N ARG A 444 -15.75 -18.04 3.27
CA ARG A 444 -15.45 -19.30 2.57
C ARG A 444 -15.19 -19.08 1.07
N LEU A 445 -16.12 -18.44 0.37
CA LEU A 445 -16.03 -18.28 -1.09
C LEU A 445 -14.79 -17.49 -1.49
N ALA A 446 -14.47 -16.46 -0.72
CA ALA A 446 -13.24 -15.69 -0.94
C ALA A 446 -12.00 -16.55 -0.70
N LEU A 447 -11.89 -17.29 0.40
CA LEU A 447 -10.65 -18.05 0.68
C LEU A 447 -10.46 -19.25 -0.26
N ILE A 448 -11.50 -20.06 -0.50
CA ILE A 448 -11.40 -21.26 -1.35
C ILE A 448 -11.07 -20.89 -2.79
N ARG A 449 -11.63 -19.79 -3.31
CA ARG A 449 -11.31 -19.34 -4.67
C ARG A 449 -10.01 -18.57 -4.69
N SER A 450 -9.79 -17.69 -3.72
CA SER A 450 -8.71 -16.72 -3.84
C SER A 450 -7.33 -17.32 -3.59
N ILE A 451 -7.19 -18.31 -2.70
CA ILE A 451 -5.88 -18.90 -2.39
C ILE A 451 -5.33 -19.73 -3.56
N PRO A 452 -6.07 -20.69 -4.16
CA PRO A 452 -5.55 -21.49 -5.27
C PRO A 452 -5.23 -20.64 -6.50
N VAL A 453 -6.08 -19.65 -6.82
CA VAL A 453 -5.78 -18.73 -7.92
C VAL A 453 -4.59 -17.85 -7.59
N PHE A 454 -4.45 -17.31 -6.36
CA PHE A 454 -3.27 -16.54 -6.00
C PHE A 454 -1.97 -17.36 -6.12
N LEU A 455 -1.99 -18.64 -5.72
CA LEU A 455 -0.84 -19.54 -5.79
C LEU A 455 -0.63 -20.19 -7.16
N GLY A 456 -1.61 -20.09 -8.07
CA GLY A 456 -1.55 -20.73 -9.39
C GLY A 456 -1.73 -22.25 -9.34
N THR A 457 -2.44 -22.75 -8.34
CA THR A 457 -2.78 -24.19 -8.18
C THR A 457 -4.20 -24.51 -8.65
N ASP A 458 -4.97 -23.51 -9.04
CA ASP A 458 -6.27 -23.70 -9.69
C ASP A 458 -6.07 -24.21 -11.13
N ALA A 459 -6.57 -25.41 -11.42
CA ALA A 459 -6.47 -26.03 -12.74
C ALA A 459 -7.30 -25.30 -13.81
N ASP A 460 -8.32 -24.53 -13.40
CA ASP A 460 -9.17 -23.73 -14.28
C ASP A 460 -8.63 -22.30 -14.48
N ALA A 461 -7.66 -21.87 -13.67
CA ALA A 461 -6.96 -20.61 -13.89
C ALA A 461 -6.04 -20.77 -15.12
N GLY A 462 -6.26 -19.95 -16.14
CA GLY A 462 -5.49 -20.00 -17.39
C GLY A 462 -3.97 -19.91 -17.17
N ALA A 463 -3.18 -20.27 -18.19
CA ALA A 463 -1.73 -20.49 -18.14
C ALA A 463 -0.83 -19.28 -17.76
N GLU A 464 -1.39 -18.14 -17.34
CA GLU A 464 -0.60 -17.00 -16.86
C GLU A 464 -0.10 -17.23 -15.43
N THR A 465 1.18 -16.96 -15.17
CA THR A 465 1.73 -16.99 -13.81
C THR A 465 0.95 -16.02 -12.93
N THR A 466 0.34 -16.54 -11.87
CA THR A 466 -0.48 -15.78 -10.94
C THR A 466 0.40 -14.92 -10.03
N ASP A 467 -0.19 -13.94 -9.36
CA ASP A 467 0.56 -12.93 -8.61
C ASP A 467 1.31 -13.50 -7.40
N GLY A 468 0.78 -14.52 -6.73
CA GLY A 468 1.47 -15.20 -5.63
C GLY A 468 2.62 -16.06 -6.09
N ALA A 469 2.40 -16.86 -7.15
CA ALA A 469 3.48 -17.63 -7.78
C ALA A 469 4.62 -16.72 -8.24
N ALA A 470 4.29 -15.59 -8.88
CA ALA A 470 5.27 -14.60 -9.31
C ALA A 470 6.02 -13.96 -8.13
N LEU A 471 5.32 -13.62 -7.04
CA LEU A 471 5.94 -13.04 -5.85
C LEU A 471 7.02 -13.96 -5.27
N PHE A 472 6.68 -15.23 -5.03
CA PHE A 472 7.62 -16.18 -4.45
C PHE A 472 8.75 -16.52 -5.42
N HIS A 473 8.44 -16.64 -6.72
CA HIS A 473 9.44 -16.88 -7.76
C HIS A 473 10.49 -15.77 -7.80
N ILE A 474 10.06 -14.50 -7.90
CA ILE A 474 10.96 -13.34 -7.94
C ILE A 474 11.83 -13.31 -6.67
N LEU A 475 11.23 -13.48 -5.50
CA LEU A 475 11.95 -13.43 -4.23
C LEU A 475 12.99 -14.55 -4.12
N PHE A 476 12.62 -15.79 -4.37
CA PHE A 476 13.51 -16.94 -4.20
C PHE A 476 14.56 -17.02 -5.30
N GLN A 477 14.25 -16.63 -6.54
CA GLN A 477 15.20 -16.61 -7.64
C GLN A 477 16.29 -15.57 -7.40
N THR A 478 15.92 -14.34 -7.08
CA THR A 478 16.89 -13.26 -6.82
C THR A 478 17.77 -13.55 -5.61
N LEU A 479 17.22 -14.23 -4.59
CA LEU A 479 17.95 -14.56 -3.36
C LEU A 479 18.64 -15.95 -3.38
N ALA A 480 18.54 -16.69 -4.49
CA ALA A 480 19.03 -18.06 -4.59
C ALA A 480 20.53 -18.18 -4.29
N ALA A 481 21.37 -17.28 -4.80
CA ALA A 481 22.82 -17.31 -4.58
C ALA A 481 23.17 -17.16 -3.08
N ARG A 482 22.45 -16.30 -2.37
CA ARG A 482 22.65 -16.09 -0.93
C ARG A 482 22.13 -17.26 -0.10
N TYR A 483 21.00 -17.83 -0.49
CA TYR A 483 20.43 -19.02 0.14
C TYR A 483 21.33 -20.25 -0.04
N LEU A 484 21.77 -20.54 -1.27
CA LEU A 484 22.60 -21.70 -1.60
C LEU A 484 24.00 -21.65 -0.96
N SER A 485 24.53 -20.44 -0.74
CA SER A 485 25.78 -20.22 0.00
C SER A 485 25.62 -20.31 1.53
N GLY A 486 24.40 -20.43 2.05
CA GLY A 486 24.12 -20.44 3.49
C GLY A 486 24.23 -19.08 4.17
N SER A 487 24.42 -18.00 3.40
CA SER A 487 24.48 -16.61 3.91
C SER A 487 23.10 -15.99 4.18
N LEU A 488 22.02 -16.68 3.78
CA LEU A 488 20.64 -16.27 3.97
C LEU A 488 19.75 -17.47 4.32
N SER A 489 18.85 -17.30 5.29
CA SER A 489 17.81 -18.27 5.65
C SER A 489 16.40 -17.71 5.46
N PHE A 490 15.45 -18.59 5.10
CA PHE A 490 14.04 -18.27 4.98
C PHE A 490 13.25 -18.79 6.18
N HIS A 491 12.25 -18.02 6.60
CA HIS A 491 11.39 -18.31 7.74
C HIS A 491 9.94 -18.01 7.39
N ILE A 492 9.00 -18.70 8.03
CA ILE A 492 7.56 -18.45 7.91
C ILE A 492 7.01 -18.05 9.26
N VAL A 493 6.14 -17.05 9.26
CA VAL A 493 5.24 -16.79 10.38
C VAL A 493 3.84 -16.68 9.80
N ALA A 494 2.92 -17.47 10.31
CA ALA A 494 1.55 -17.52 9.82
C ALA A 494 0.60 -17.45 10.99
N TYR A 495 -0.25 -16.42 10.98
CA TYR A 495 -1.22 -16.20 12.03
C TYR A 495 -2.61 -16.49 11.51
N ASP A 496 -3.47 -17.03 12.37
CA ASP A 496 -4.91 -17.03 12.12
C ASP A 496 -5.23 -17.66 10.73
N LEU A 497 -6.10 -17.03 9.92
CA LEU A 497 -6.40 -17.41 8.53
C LEU A 497 -5.17 -17.40 7.61
N GLY A 498 -4.14 -16.64 7.94
CA GLY A 498 -2.85 -16.68 7.26
C GLY A 498 -2.15 -18.04 7.37
N ALA A 499 -2.44 -18.82 8.43
CA ALA A 499 -1.97 -20.20 8.56
C ALA A 499 -2.54 -21.12 7.46
N ARG A 500 -3.77 -20.88 6.99
CA ARG A 500 -4.34 -21.61 5.86
C ARG A 500 -3.58 -21.32 4.59
N LEU A 501 -3.33 -20.04 4.29
CA LEU A 501 -2.54 -19.64 3.13
C LEU A 501 -1.12 -20.22 3.18
N ALA A 502 -0.46 -20.19 4.35
CA ALA A 502 0.85 -20.79 4.52
C ALA A 502 0.85 -22.31 4.32
N ALA A 503 -0.16 -23.02 4.83
CA ALA A 503 -0.31 -24.47 4.63
C ALA A 503 -0.52 -24.83 3.15
N GLU A 504 -1.37 -24.09 2.45
CA GLU A 504 -1.60 -24.27 1.01
C GLU A 504 -0.33 -23.95 0.21
N PHE A 505 0.35 -22.83 0.50
CA PHE A 505 1.62 -22.45 -0.11
C PHE A 505 2.70 -23.54 0.06
N LEU A 506 2.80 -24.12 1.26
CA LEU A 506 3.73 -25.21 1.53
C LEU A 506 3.36 -26.52 0.84
N SER A 507 2.07 -26.77 0.59
CA SER A 507 1.61 -27.96 -0.14
C SER A 507 1.57 -27.78 -1.66
N ALA A 508 1.59 -26.53 -2.14
CA ALA A 508 1.59 -26.21 -3.55
C ALA A 508 2.91 -26.70 -4.15
N ALA A 509 2.83 -27.73 -4.99
CA ALA A 509 3.92 -28.08 -5.89
C ALA A 509 4.05 -26.96 -6.93
N LEU A 510 4.70 -25.84 -6.54
CA LEU A 510 4.90 -24.68 -7.42
C LEU A 510 5.61 -25.17 -8.68
N PRO A 511 4.93 -25.21 -9.84
CA PRO A 511 5.50 -25.82 -11.03
C PRO A 511 6.79 -25.11 -11.43
N ASN A 512 7.84 -25.88 -11.73
CA ASN A 512 9.12 -25.39 -12.27
C ASN A 512 10.02 -24.58 -11.32
N TRP A 513 9.82 -24.63 -9.99
CA TRP A 513 10.78 -23.99 -9.08
C TRP A 513 11.05 -24.79 -7.81
N PRO A 514 12.34 -24.95 -7.43
CA PRO A 514 12.66 -25.61 -6.19
C PRO A 514 12.49 -24.67 -4.99
N THR A 515 11.59 -25.06 -4.10
CA THR A 515 11.21 -24.27 -2.91
C THR A 515 12.33 -24.33 -1.86
N PRO A 516 12.67 -23.24 -1.16
CA PRO A 516 13.70 -23.28 -0.14
C PRO A 516 13.28 -24.15 1.05
N ILE A 517 14.28 -24.62 1.79
CA ILE A 517 14.10 -25.18 3.13
C ILE A 517 13.95 -23.99 4.09
N PHE A 518 12.84 -23.99 4.83
CA PHE A 518 12.56 -23.00 5.85
C PHE A 518 13.21 -23.41 7.17
N SER A 519 13.98 -22.50 7.77
CA SER A 519 14.65 -22.79 9.04
C SER A 519 13.70 -22.80 10.21
N THR A 520 12.73 -21.88 10.20
CA THR A 520 11.64 -21.91 11.18
C THR A 520 10.30 -21.63 10.51
N ALA A 521 9.26 -22.29 11.00
CA ALA A 521 7.88 -21.96 10.68
C ALA A 521 7.09 -21.76 12.00
N HIS A 522 6.51 -20.59 12.18
CA HIS A 522 5.75 -20.22 13.37
C HIS A 522 4.26 -20.09 13.03
N PHE A 523 3.43 -20.97 13.58
CA PHE A 523 1.99 -20.98 13.40
C PHE A 523 1.32 -20.47 14.68
N VAL A 524 0.66 -19.32 14.61
CA VAL A 524 0.10 -18.65 15.80
C VAL A 524 -1.41 -18.60 15.69
N ALA A 525 -2.10 -19.16 16.68
CA ALA A 525 -3.56 -19.33 16.67
C ALA A 525 -4.09 -19.84 15.30
N PRO A 526 -3.50 -20.89 14.72
CA PRO A 526 -3.70 -21.20 13.32
C PRO A 526 -5.12 -21.68 13.03
N MET A 527 -5.82 -20.94 12.17
CA MET A 527 -7.17 -21.28 11.73
C MET A 527 -7.14 -22.28 10.57
N VAL A 528 -6.61 -23.46 10.88
CA VAL A 528 -6.48 -24.62 9.99
C VAL A 528 -6.99 -25.86 10.72
N SER A 529 -7.70 -26.75 10.04
CA SER A 529 -8.10 -28.03 10.64
C SER A 529 -6.89 -28.89 11.03
N ALA A 530 -6.94 -29.55 12.19
CA ALA A 530 -5.89 -30.47 12.62
C ALA A 530 -5.55 -31.55 11.56
N PRO A 531 -6.55 -32.17 10.88
CA PRO A 531 -6.28 -33.12 9.80
C PRO A 531 -5.58 -32.50 8.59
N MET A 532 -5.96 -31.28 8.18
CA MET A 532 -5.28 -30.59 7.09
C MET A 532 -3.83 -30.29 7.46
N PHE A 533 -3.56 -29.77 8.66
CA PHE A 533 -2.19 -29.49 9.11
C PHE A 533 -1.33 -30.76 9.14
N ALA A 534 -1.89 -31.86 9.65
CA ALA A 534 -1.24 -33.16 9.69
C ALA A 534 -0.92 -33.71 8.28
N ARG A 535 -1.73 -33.37 7.27
CA ARG A 535 -1.56 -33.78 5.88
C ARG A 535 -0.61 -32.88 5.08
N THR A 536 -0.60 -31.58 5.36
CA THR A 536 0.05 -30.56 4.51
C THR A 536 1.34 -30.00 5.10
N VAL A 537 1.37 -29.73 6.40
CA VAL A 537 2.52 -29.05 7.06
C VAL A 537 3.38 -30.04 7.82
N LEU A 538 2.77 -30.89 8.64
CA LEU A 538 3.50 -31.81 9.53
C LEU A 538 4.49 -32.73 8.78
N PRO A 539 4.17 -33.28 7.58
CA PRO A 539 5.11 -34.13 6.84
C PRO A 539 6.35 -33.38 6.34
N LEU A 540 6.29 -32.05 6.26
CA LEU A 540 7.40 -31.21 5.82
C LEU A 540 8.35 -30.89 6.98
N VAL A 541 7.93 -31.08 8.24
CA VAL A 541 8.75 -30.81 9.43
C VAL A 541 9.74 -31.95 9.62
N ARG A 542 11.03 -31.61 9.67
CA ARG A 542 12.10 -32.59 9.83
C ARG A 542 12.03 -33.28 11.19
N PRO A 543 12.51 -34.53 11.30
CA PRO A 543 12.58 -35.22 12.58
C PRO A 543 13.46 -34.49 13.58
N ARG A 544 13.08 -34.53 14.86
CA ARG A 544 13.84 -33.90 15.93
C ARG A 544 15.27 -34.45 15.99
N GLY A 545 16.26 -33.56 16.09
CA GLY A 545 17.68 -33.93 16.13
C GLY A 545 18.33 -34.19 14.76
N SER A 546 17.62 -33.96 13.66
CA SER A 546 18.16 -34.12 12.29
C SER A 546 19.28 -33.13 11.92
N GLY A 547 19.57 -32.15 12.77
CA GLY A 547 20.50 -31.05 12.48
C GLY A 547 20.03 -30.13 11.34
N PRO A 548 20.82 -29.07 11.02
CA PRO A 548 20.53 -28.18 9.90
C PRO A 548 20.57 -28.94 8.57
N ALA A 549 19.64 -28.62 7.67
CA ALA A 549 19.63 -29.18 6.33
C ALA A 549 20.72 -28.51 5.45
N GLY A 550 21.35 -29.30 4.58
CA GLY A 550 22.28 -28.77 3.58
C GLY A 550 21.55 -27.94 2.52
N ARG A 551 22.05 -26.74 2.22
CA ARG A 551 21.47 -25.81 1.24
C ARG A 551 22.15 -25.86 -0.13
N HIS A 552 22.91 -26.92 -0.41
CA HIS A 552 23.79 -27.00 -1.58
C HIS A 552 23.06 -27.24 -2.91
N ALA A 553 21.83 -27.74 -2.85
CA ALA A 553 20.98 -27.91 -3.99
C ALA A 553 19.54 -27.55 -3.61
N PRO A 554 18.78 -26.94 -4.53
CA PRO A 554 17.36 -26.75 -4.34
C PRO A 554 16.61 -28.11 -4.23
N THR A 555 15.55 -28.20 -3.43
CA THR A 555 14.79 -29.44 -3.23
C THR A 555 13.52 -29.49 -4.07
N ASP A 556 13.12 -30.70 -4.49
CA ASP A 556 11.89 -30.94 -5.25
C ASP A 556 10.62 -30.75 -4.40
N ALA A 557 10.76 -30.69 -3.08
CA ALA A 557 9.68 -30.45 -2.13
C ALA A 557 10.14 -29.48 -1.02
N PRO A 558 9.24 -28.65 -0.48
CA PRO A 558 9.53 -27.82 0.68
C PRO A 558 9.87 -28.68 1.91
N ALA A 559 10.68 -28.12 2.81
CA ALA A 559 10.95 -28.71 4.11
C ALA A 559 11.08 -27.63 5.17
N ILE A 560 10.80 -27.99 6.42
CA ILE A 560 10.86 -27.12 7.59
C ILE A 560 11.81 -27.76 8.60
N GLU A 561 12.90 -27.08 8.96
CA GLU A 561 13.85 -27.58 9.96
C GLU A 561 13.22 -27.65 11.34
N ARG A 562 12.48 -26.60 11.72
CA ARG A 562 11.81 -26.50 13.01
C ARG A 562 10.48 -25.78 12.92
N ALA A 563 9.45 -26.33 13.54
CA ALA A 563 8.12 -25.74 13.57
C ALA A 563 7.72 -25.35 15.00
N PHE A 564 6.98 -24.26 15.13
CA PHE A 564 6.43 -23.76 16.39
C PHE A 564 4.92 -23.57 16.22
N LEU A 565 4.15 -24.10 17.15
CA LEU A 565 2.70 -24.03 17.19
C LEU A 565 2.27 -23.32 18.47
N TYR A 566 1.75 -22.11 18.34
CA TYR A 566 1.26 -21.30 19.45
C TYR A 566 -0.26 -21.35 19.48
N HIS A 567 -0.82 -21.70 20.63
CA HIS A 567 -2.27 -21.86 20.80
C HIS A 567 -2.90 -20.86 21.73
N LEU A 568 -4.17 -20.54 21.47
CA LEU A 568 -5.00 -19.80 22.40
C LEU A 568 -5.55 -20.78 23.45
N ASP A 569 -5.40 -20.41 24.71
CA ASP A 569 -6.13 -21.08 25.79
C ASP A 569 -7.63 -20.79 25.64
N ASP A 570 -8.48 -21.71 26.07
CA ASP A 570 -9.94 -21.63 25.87
C ASP A 570 -10.53 -20.31 26.37
N ARG A 571 -9.97 -19.74 27.45
CA ARG A 571 -10.36 -18.44 27.99
C ARG A 571 -10.01 -17.27 27.06
N ILE A 572 -8.80 -17.27 26.47
CA ILE A 572 -8.36 -16.22 25.54
C ILE A 572 -9.14 -16.36 24.23
N ALA A 573 -9.30 -17.59 23.74
CA ALA A 573 -10.09 -17.89 22.54
C ALA A 573 -11.57 -17.46 22.68
N ALA A 574 -12.15 -17.53 23.87
CA ALA A 574 -13.51 -17.06 24.13
C ALA A 574 -13.63 -15.52 24.15
N GLY A 575 -12.56 -14.81 24.50
CA GLY A 575 -12.51 -13.35 24.56
C GLY A 575 -12.22 -12.68 23.20
N ASP A 576 -11.68 -13.40 22.24
CA ASP A 576 -11.41 -12.92 20.89
C ASP A 576 -12.70 -12.85 20.05
N LEU A 577 -13.52 -11.83 20.26
CA LEU A 577 -14.79 -11.65 19.55
C LEU A 577 -14.56 -11.13 18.10
N PHE A 578 -15.33 -11.62 17.13
CA PHE A 578 -15.33 -11.10 15.75
C PHE A 578 -15.62 -9.57 15.72
N GLY A 579 -16.55 -9.13 16.57
CA GLY A 579 -16.91 -7.74 16.73
C GLY A 579 -17.76 -7.56 17.98
N GLU A 580 -17.81 -6.32 18.48
CA GLU A 580 -18.62 -5.98 19.64
C GLU A 580 -20.09 -6.35 19.41
N GLY A 581 -20.69 -7.10 20.35
CA GLY A 581 -22.07 -7.58 20.25
C GLY A 581 -22.27 -8.81 19.36
N TYR A 582 -21.22 -9.37 18.75
CA TYR A 582 -21.30 -10.66 18.03
C TYR A 582 -21.25 -11.84 19.02
N PRO A 583 -22.06 -12.91 18.84
CA PRO A 583 -22.23 -13.94 19.86
C PRO A 583 -21.13 -15.01 19.92
N HIS A 584 -20.28 -15.12 18.89
CA HIS A 584 -19.22 -16.11 18.84
C HIS A 584 -17.84 -15.46 18.80
N SER A 585 -16.84 -16.18 19.30
CA SER A 585 -15.46 -15.78 19.10
C SER A 585 -15.03 -15.97 17.64
N TRP A 586 -13.99 -15.25 17.25
CA TRP A 586 -13.38 -15.31 15.93
C TRP A 586 -12.93 -16.74 15.57
N PRO A 587 -12.22 -17.48 16.44
CA PRO A 587 -11.92 -18.91 16.20
C PRO A 587 -13.16 -19.79 16.01
N ASP A 588 -14.22 -19.59 16.79
CA ASP A 588 -15.43 -20.41 16.70
C ASP A 588 -16.23 -20.09 15.42
N LEU A 589 -16.35 -18.81 15.07
CA LEU A 589 -16.95 -18.38 13.81
C LEU A 589 -16.25 -19.02 12.62
N TRP A 590 -14.92 -19.01 12.62
CA TRP A 590 -14.14 -19.64 11.57
C TRP A 590 -14.33 -21.15 11.52
N ALA A 591 -14.23 -21.83 12.65
CA ALA A 591 -14.42 -23.29 12.70
C ALA A 591 -15.80 -23.71 12.17
N ARG A 592 -16.83 -22.88 12.39
CA ARG A 592 -18.18 -23.05 11.81
C ARG A 592 -18.22 -22.74 10.32
N ALA A 593 -17.58 -21.65 9.87
CA ALA A 593 -17.45 -21.32 8.45
C ALA A 593 -16.77 -22.46 7.68
N GLU A 594 -15.67 -22.99 8.22
CA GLU A 594 -14.95 -24.14 7.69
C GLU A 594 -15.82 -25.40 7.68
N ALA A 595 -16.67 -25.63 8.70
CA ALA A 595 -17.62 -26.75 8.67
C ALA A 595 -18.66 -26.65 7.54
N THR A 596 -18.98 -25.44 7.06
CA THR A 596 -19.77 -25.27 5.83
C THR A 596 -18.95 -25.54 4.56
N MET A 597 -17.61 -25.41 4.62
CA MET A 597 -16.69 -25.80 3.54
C MET A 597 -16.69 -27.30 3.28
N VAL A 598 -16.90 -28.10 4.32
CA VAL A 598 -16.79 -29.57 4.28
C VAL A 598 -17.99 -30.27 3.65
N ALA A 599 -19.13 -29.60 3.48
CA ALA A 599 -20.39 -30.20 3.00
C ALA A 599 -20.39 -30.69 1.53
N GLY A 600 -19.22 -30.79 0.88
CA GLY A 600 -19.06 -31.39 -0.45
C GLY A 600 -17.71 -32.05 -0.74
N GLU A 601 -16.65 -31.84 0.07
CA GLU A 601 -15.28 -32.27 -0.28
C GLU A 601 -14.39 -32.81 0.86
N ALA A 602 -14.81 -32.79 2.14
CA ALA A 602 -13.96 -33.27 3.25
C ALA A 602 -14.57 -34.45 4.05
N HIS A 603 -13.66 -35.24 4.64
CA HIS A 603 -13.94 -36.47 5.36
C HIS A 603 -14.76 -36.21 6.64
N PRO A 604 -15.71 -37.09 7.03
CA PRO A 604 -16.51 -36.97 8.25
C PRO A 604 -15.67 -36.78 9.53
N ASP A 605 -14.41 -37.20 9.51
CA ASP A 605 -13.47 -37.21 10.64
C ASP A 605 -12.93 -35.82 11.02
N GLU A 606 -13.20 -34.80 10.20
CA GLU A 606 -12.75 -33.41 10.42
C GLU A 606 -13.79 -32.52 11.15
N ILE A 607 -15.01 -33.03 11.40
CA ILE A 607 -16.14 -32.26 11.94
C ILE A 607 -16.61 -32.79 13.29
N ASP A 608 -16.88 -31.88 14.22
CA ASP A 608 -17.69 -32.15 15.40
C ASP A 608 -19.11 -31.61 15.24
N ILE A 609 -20.10 -32.44 15.62
CA ILE A 609 -21.51 -32.03 15.73
C ILE A 609 -21.70 -31.43 17.12
N LEU A 610 -22.08 -30.16 17.18
CA LEU A 610 -22.30 -29.45 18.43
C LEU A 610 -23.65 -29.83 19.03
N PRO A 611 -23.78 -29.90 20.37
CA PRO A 611 -25.04 -30.24 21.02
C PRO A 611 -26.14 -29.22 20.72
N GLY A 612 -27.39 -29.69 20.59
CA GLY A 612 -28.56 -28.85 20.31
C GLY A 612 -28.67 -28.38 18.85
N ASN A 613 -29.14 -27.15 18.65
CA ASN A 613 -29.25 -26.51 17.32
C ASN A 613 -28.02 -25.66 16.97
N GLU A 614 -26.89 -25.89 17.65
CA GLU A 614 -25.67 -25.10 17.48
C GLU A 614 -24.84 -25.50 16.25
N GLY A 615 -25.30 -26.45 15.43
CA GLY A 615 -24.71 -26.73 14.12
C GLY A 615 -23.43 -27.59 14.18
N ARG A 616 -22.46 -27.27 13.31
CA ARG A 616 -21.23 -28.06 13.08
C ARG A 616 -20.02 -27.14 13.18
N ARG A 617 -18.89 -27.67 13.66
CA ARG A 617 -17.59 -26.99 13.62
C ARG A 617 -16.47 -27.93 13.22
N VAL A 618 -15.46 -27.41 12.54
CA VAL A 618 -14.23 -28.16 12.24
C VAL A 618 -13.32 -28.21 13.46
N ARG A 619 -12.53 -29.28 13.56
CA ARG A 619 -11.46 -29.44 14.56
C ARG A 619 -10.28 -28.48 14.29
N SER A 620 -10.53 -27.19 14.45
CA SER A 620 -9.59 -26.11 14.13
C SER A 620 -8.46 -26.03 15.15
N LEU A 621 -7.22 -25.90 14.67
CA LEU A 621 -6.06 -25.65 15.51
C LEU A 621 -6.03 -24.23 16.09
N ALA A 622 -7.05 -23.39 15.93
CA ALA A 622 -7.16 -22.16 16.72
C ALA A 622 -7.78 -22.43 18.11
N LEU A 623 -8.41 -23.59 18.28
CA LEU A 623 -9.04 -24.03 19.52
C LEU A 623 -8.11 -25.02 20.24
N GLY A 624 -7.73 -24.69 21.48
CA GLY A 624 -6.64 -25.36 22.19
C GLY A 624 -6.80 -26.87 22.38
N ALA A 625 -8.04 -27.38 22.42
CA ALA A 625 -8.31 -28.82 22.53
C ALA A 625 -7.68 -29.62 21.39
N TYR A 626 -7.90 -29.21 20.13
CA TYR A 626 -7.47 -29.99 18.97
C TYR A 626 -5.96 -29.91 18.71
N GLN A 627 -5.30 -28.86 19.18
CA GLN A 627 -3.83 -28.76 19.13
C GLN A 627 -3.16 -29.71 20.11
N ARG A 628 -3.72 -29.87 21.32
CA ARG A 628 -3.21 -30.86 22.29
C ARG A 628 -3.33 -32.27 21.73
N ASP A 629 -4.45 -32.57 21.07
CA ASP A 629 -4.67 -33.86 20.41
C ASP A 629 -3.66 -34.09 19.28
N LEU A 630 -3.40 -33.08 18.43
CA LEU A 630 -2.39 -33.16 17.38
C LEU A 630 -0.98 -33.38 17.96
N ALA A 631 -0.63 -32.65 19.02
CA ALA A 631 0.68 -32.74 19.68
C ALA A 631 0.94 -34.13 20.28
N ALA A 632 -0.11 -34.81 20.74
CA ALA A 632 -0.04 -36.16 21.29
C ALA A 632 0.13 -37.25 20.21
N THR A 633 0.02 -36.92 18.92
CA THR A 633 0.20 -37.91 17.86
C THR A 633 1.67 -38.36 17.74
N PRO A 634 1.92 -39.64 17.35
CA PRO A 634 3.28 -40.12 17.11
C PRO A 634 4.05 -39.32 16.05
N ALA A 635 3.36 -38.87 15.00
CA ALA A 635 3.95 -38.05 13.94
C ALA A 635 4.43 -36.69 14.47
N ALA A 636 3.62 -36.00 15.27
CA ALA A 636 4.00 -34.74 15.90
C ALA A 636 5.15 -34.90 16.89
N SER A 637 5.17 -36.01 17.65
CA SER A 637 6.23 -36.30 18.61
C SER A 637 7.59 -36.59 17.96
N ALA A 638 7.59 -37.15 16.74
CA ALA A 638 8.80 -37.44 15.98
C ALA A 638 9.36 -36.20 15.25
N ALA A 639 8.50 -35.25 14.89
CA ALA A 639 8.87 -34.00 14.24
C ALA A 639 9.57 -33.02 15.21
N ASP A 640 10.43 -32.13 14.70
CA ASP A 640 10.94 -30.98 15.45
C ASP A 640 9.86 -29.88 15.56
N LEU A 641 8.74 -30.24 16.18
CA LEU A 641 7.61 -29.38 16.45
C LEU A 641 7.61 -29.02 17.95
N THR A 642 7.55 -27.72 18.24
CA THR A 642 7.34 -27.19 19.59
C THR A 642 5.93 -26.64 19.70
N VAL A 643 5.19 -27.02 20.75
CA VAL A 643 3.83 -26.54 21.01
C VAL A 643 3.83 -25.73 22.30
N THR A 644 3.32 -24.51 22.24
CA THR A 644 3.37 -23.53 23.34
C THR A 644 1.99 -22.89 23.54
N ALA A 645 1.52 -22.77 24.79
CA ALA A 645 0.34 -21.96 25.08
C ALA A 645 0.70 -20.48 25.02
N LEU A 646 -0.10 -19.68 24.31
CA LEU A 646 0.11 -18.22 24.27
C LEU A 646 -0.01 -17.64 25.68
N GLY A 647 -0.92 -18.15 26.52
CA GLY A 647 -1.03 -17.75 27.92
C GLY A 647 0.27 -17.92 28.72
N ASP A 648 1.09 -18.92 28.40
CA ASP A 648 2.39 -19.14 29.07
C ASP A 648 3.42 -18.04 28.72
N LEU A 649 3.22 -17.31 27.62
CA LEU A 649 4.12 -16.24 27.20
C LEU A 649 3.82 -14.92 27.92
N ASP A 650 2.55 -14.57 28.10
CA ASP A 650 2.12 -13.28 28.69
C ASP A 650 0.60 -13.22 29.02
N GLN A 651 0.13 -14.04 29.96
CA GLN A 651 -1.31 -14.19 30.24
C GLN A 651 -2.05 -12.85 30.49
N GLU A 652 -1.49 -11.96 31.32
CA GLU A 652 -2.12 -10.68 31.69
C GLU A 652 -2.27 -9.71 30.50
N ARG A 653 -1.35 -9.74 29.53
CA ARG A 653 -1.42 -8.86 28.35
C ARG A 653 -2.23 -9.43 27.19
N LEU A 654 -2.51 -10.73 27.21
CA LEU A 654 -3.27 -11.40 26.14
C LEU A 654 -4.78 -11.43 26.41
N GLU A 655 -5.20 -11.29 27.67
CA GLU A 655 -6.61 -11.17 28.02
C GLU A 655 -7.24 -9.92 27.40
N GLY A 656 -8.34 -10.11 26.67
CA GLY A 656 -9.07 -9.02 26.01
C GLY A 656 -8.46 -8.54 24.69
N LEU A 657 -7.35 -9.14 24.23
CA LEU A 657 -6.85 -8.89 22.88
C LEU A 657 -7.75 -9.53 21.83
N THR A 658 -7.93 -8.83 20.71
CA THR A 658 -8.57 -9.38 19.52
C THR A 658 -7.55 -10.17 18.69
N HIS A 659 -8.01 -11.02 17.77
CA HIS A 659 -7.16 -11.68 16.76
C HIS A 659 -6.21 -10.70 16.10
N PHE A 660 -6.71 -9.52 15.73
CA PHE A 660 -5.92 -8.44 15.15
C PHE A 660 -4.72 -8.04 16.05
N ASP A 661 -4.94 -7.91 17.35
CA ASP A 661 -3.90 -7.51 18.30
C ASP A 661 -2.89 -8.65 18.53
N LEU A 662 -3.34 -9.90 18.46
CA LEU A 662 -2.48 -11.09 18.57
C LEU A 662 -1.45 -11.18 17.43
N HIS A 663 -1.82 -10.81 16.20
CA HIS A 663 -0.90 -10.76 15.04
C HIS A 663 0.37 -9.94 15.29
N PHE A 664 0.25 -8.93 16.14
CA PHE A 664 1.29 -7.96 16.39
C PHE A 664 1.56 -7.82 17.88
N CYS A 665 1.39 -8.90 18.65
CA CYS A 665 1.76 -8.93 20.06
C CYS A 665 3.28 -8.75 20.20
N GLU A 666 3.70 -7.85 21.10
CA GLU A 666 5.12 -7.53 21.31
C GLU A 666 5.90 -8.73 21.79
N ARG A 667 5.39 -9.40 22.83
CA ARG A 667 6.07 -10.55 23.42
C ARG A 667 6.28 -11.67 22.41
N LEU A 668 5.28 -11.94 21.58
CA LEU A 668 5.34 -12.94 20.53
C LEU A 668 6.32 -12.53 19.41
N THR A 669 6.31 -11.25 19.01
CA THR A 669 7.27 -10.71 18.04
C THR A 669 8.70 -10.94 18.52
N THR A 670 9.00 -10.58 19.77
CA THR A 670 10.32 -10.79 20.37
C THR A 670 10.70 -12.27 20.40
N CYS A 671 9.78 -13.15 20.80
CA CYS A 671 10.01 -14.61 20.79
C CYS A 671 10.37 -15.13 19.39
N VAL A 672 9.61 -14.73 18.37
CA VAL A 672 9.89 -15.12 16.97
C VAL A 672 11.26 -14.60 16.51
N VAL A 673 11.60 -13.34 16.82
CA VAL A 673 12.90 -12.75 16.50
C VAL A 673 14.04 -13.53 17.16
N GLU A 674 13.89 -13.90 18.43
CA GLU A 674 14.88 -14.70 19.17
C GLU A 674 15.05 -16.10 18.56
N GLU A 675 13.96 -16.79 18.24
CA GLU A 675 14.04 -18.13 17.63
C GLU A 675 14.68 -18.10 16.24
N ILE A 676 14.35 -17.09 15.43
CA ILE A 676 15.02 -16.86 14.14
C ILE A 676 16.51 -16.58 14.35
N GLY A 677 16.85 -15.72 15.32
CA GLY A 677 18.24 -15.36 15.62
C GLY A 677 19.10 -16.53 16.13
N ARG A 678 18.49 -17.60 16.66
CA ARG A 678 19.20 -18.84 17.05
C ARG A 678 19.53 -19.75 15.87
N THR A 679 19.01 -19.48 14.68
CA THR A 679 19.27 -20.31 13.49
C THR A 679 20.62 -20.00 12.87
N ALA A 680 21.35 -21.03 12.47
CA ALA A 680 22.69 -20.91 11.93
C ALA A 680 22.66 -20.53 10.44
N ALA A 681 22.41 -19.26 10.12
CA ALA A 681 22.96 -18.72 8.88
C ALA A 681 24.49 -18.70 9.08
N GLN A 682 25.26 -19.39 8.24
CA GLN A 682 26.69 -19.65 8.48
C GLN A 682 27.39 -18.34 8.89
N GLU A 683 28.12 -18.37 10.01
CA GLU A 683 28.95 -17.25 10.46
C GLU A 683 30.11 -17.06 9.47
N VAL A 684 29.82 -16.45 8.31
CA VAL A 684 30.86 -15.73 7.58
C VAL A 684 31.21 -14.55 8.50
N PRO A 685 32.47 -14.44 8.97
CA PRO A 685 32.84 -13.41 9.93
C PRO A 685 32.52 -12.05 9.33
N LEU A 686 31.76 -11.23 10.05
CA LEU A 686 31.72 -9.79 9.80
C LEU A 686 33.18 -9.32 9.90
N ARG A 687 33.83 -9.04 8.77
CA ARG A 687 35.15 -8.38 8.79
C ARG A 687 34.93 -7.07 9.53
N ARG A 688 35.36 -7.02 10.79
CA ARG A 688 35.34 -5.79 11.58
C ARG A 688 35.99 -4.71 10.71
N PRO A 689 35.36 -3.52 10.57
CA PRO A 689 35.99 -2.44 9.85
C PRO A 689 37.37 -2.24 10.47
N ARG A 690 38.43 -2.29 9.63
CA ARG A 690 39.77 -1.91 10.08
C ARG A 690 39.62 -0.55 10.73
N ARG A 691 39.93 -0.45 12.03
CA ARG A 691 40.10 0.85 12.69
C ARG A 691 41.09 1.63 11.83
N SER A 692 40.62 2.59 11.04
CA SER A 692 41.48 3.65 10.58
C SER A 692 41.89 4.38 11.85
N ALA A 693 43.18 4.33 12.13
CA ALA A 693 43.78 5.27 13.07
C ALA A 693 43.59 6.66 12.46
N ASN A 694 42.51 7.33 12.82
CA ASN A 694 42.40 8.78 12.87
C ASN A 694 41.15 9.12 13.69
N GLY A 695 41.39 9.73 14.84
CA GLY A 695 40.36 10.09 15.80
C GLY A 695 39.41 11.14 15.25
N ALA A 696 38.13 10.79 15.18
CA ALA A 696 37.03 11.72 15.29
C ALA A 696 35.88 10.97 15.99
N GLN A 697 35.39 11.55 17.08
CA GLN A 697 34.34 10.97 17.93
C GLN A 697 33.03 10.76 17.12
N PRO A 698 32.26 9.68 17.39
CA PRO A 698 30.94 9.52 16.79
C PRO A 698 29.92 10.40 17.52
N SER A 699 29.21 11.26 16.78
CA SER A 699 28.01 11.92 17.29
C SER A 699 26.87 10.90 17.36
N ILE A 700 26.45 10.62 18.59
CA ILE A 700 25.20 9.96 18.96
C ILE A 700 24.04 10.73 18.32
N PHE A 701 23.15 10.08 17.56
CA PHE A 701 21.71 10.37 17.59
C PHE A 701 20.92 9.16 17.04
N THR A 702 20.25 8.53 18.00
CA THR A 702 19.18 7.51 17.93
C THR A 702 17.98 7.92 17.08
#